data_AF-A0A8C3ICE0-F1
#
_entry.id   AF-A0A8C3ICE0-F1
#
_cell.length_a   1.000
_cell.length_b   1.000
_cell.length_c   1.000
_cell.angle_alpha   90.00
_cell.angle_beta   90.00
_cell.angle_gamma   90.00
#
_symmetry.space_group_name_H-M   'P 1'
#
loop_
_entity.id
_entity.type
_entity.pdbx_description
1 polymer ?
#
loop_
_entity_poly.entity_id
_entity_poly.type
_entity_poly.pdbx_seq_one_letter_code
_entity_poly.pdbx_strand_id
1 'polypeptide(L)'
;MTSRRRRSGELRITTLRYSIMHVQHIAYLHKQVLHNILKVLFEIYFPDLNAKGVILEVFEMFRLKSCVDFKPYEGESTYIRFQKANGCWSMVGDRQTGQNLSIGERCDHKAIVEHELLHAMGFYHEQSRTDRDDYVNIWWDEILPGQSHNFVKYNATFISDLNTPYDYESVMHYEPFSFNKNESAPTITAKIPAFNDIIGQRLDFSSVDLERLNRMYNCSKSTLSHCQCAFEFANICGMVQGTGDDADWVHKKSSLAGQEDHTLLGRCKDAGSFMYFNTSSGQADDMALLESRILYPKRTQQCLQFFYKISGSPSDKLVIWVRKDNGTGTLNTLVKVKTFQGDSDHNWKIAHVTLNVQEKFRYVFQGLRGSHSSSSGGIFIDDVTLTETPCPSAVWLIRNFTYILQTSVSGSVMRSPRFYSSEGYGYGITLYPRGTSNSYFSDYARISFHLCSGENDDVLQWPAENRRAIITVLDQHPDIRKRMSSSRSFTTDKNKNDTSMWDKPSVVGTFDASCNCNRSLDWGWSNFISHKQLRQRNFLKNDDLIIFRRSALNTGPLEDWPSYMRDPCDPNPCQNDGVCVNVKGKASCRYHGPLFCQPLLSHALADASNKHSAQEKIRLSDHIVRHSDRNTVLLCSAFGNSLTSSPQGSAETAPSVGAPRGCQLP
;
A
#
# COMPACT_ATOMS: atom_id res chain seq x y z
N MET A 1 1.17 37.71 4.57
CA MET A 1 2.45 38.32 4.15
C MET A 1 3.56 37.26 4.17
N THR A 2 4.44 37.31 3.16
CA THR A 2 5.54 36.37 2.81
C THR A 2 5.15 35.01 2.22
N SER A 3 4.77 35.04 0.94
CA SER A 3 5.09 33.97 -0.02
C SER A 3 6.60 33.71 0.01
N ARG A 4 7.04 32.68 0.73
CA ARG A 4 8.44 32.22 0.71
C ARG A 4 8.54 31.02 -0.22
N ARG A 5 8.95 31.33 -1.46
CA ARG A 5 9.82 30.57 -2.37
C ARG A 5 9.89 29.06 -2.12
N ARG A 6 9.20 28.26 -2.95
CA ARG A 6 9.56 26.88 -3.22
C ARG A 6 10.90 26.87 -3.97
N ARG A 7 12.02 26.73 -3.26
CA ARG A 7 13.27 26.29 -3.86
C ARG A 7 13.18 24.77 -4.03
N SER A 8 12.59 24.33 -5.14
CA SER A 8 13.09 23.09 -5.74
C SER A 8 14.53 23.39 -6.17
N GLY A 9 15.40 22.40 -6.19
CA GLY A 9 16.85 22.55 -6.27
C GLY A 9 17.44 21.47 -5.39
N GLU A 10 17.07 20.23 -5.71
CA GLU A 10 17.16 19.07 -4.81
C GLU A 10 18.35 18.16 -5.18
N LEU A 11 19.25 18.61 -6.07
CA LEU A 11 20.54 17.95 -6.32
C LEU A 11 21.71 18.87 -5.95
N ARG A 12 22.52 18.43 -4.97
CA ARG A 12 23.89 18.92 -4.82
C ARG A 12 24.82 18.11 -5.71
N ILE A 13 25.13 18.63 -6.90
CA ILE A 13 26.34 18.23 -7.61
C ILE A 13 27.48 19.04 -6.97
N THR A 14 28.36 18.37 -6.23
CA THR A 14 29.62 19.00 -5.79
C THR A 14 30.43 19.38 -7.02
N THR A 15 30.58 20.70 -7.26
CA THR A 15 31.55 21.27 -8.17
C THR A 15 32.95 20.79 -7.82
N LEU A 16 33.43 19.76 -8.52
CA LEU A 16 34.84 19.45 -8.66
C LEU A 16 35.08 19.11 -10.13
N ARG A 17 35.89 19.96 -10.77
CA ARG A 17 36.57 19.85 -12.07
C ARG A 17 36.11 18.71 -13.00
N TYR A 18 35.68 19.10 -14.20
CA TYR A 18 35.78 18.26 -15.40
C TYR A 18 37.20 17.69 -15.51
N SER A 19 37.36 16.46 -15.04
CA SER A 19 38.50 15.61 -15.38
C SER A 19 37.91 14.31 -15.90
N ILE A 20 38.08 14.10 -17.19
CA ILE A 20 37.80 12.85 -17.89
C ILE A 20 38.57 11.74 -17.17
N MET A 21 37.86 10.84 -16.51
CA MET A 21 38.38 9.55 -16.11
C MET A 21 37.33 8.46 -16.36
N HIS A 22 37.83 7.40 -16.98
CA HIS A 22 37.18 6.24 -17.56
C HIS A 22 35.83 5.76 -17.00
N VAL A 23 34.98 5.38 -17.97
CA VAL A 23 33.97 4.31 -17.96
C VAL A 23 34.13 3.33 -16.78
N GLN A 24 33.15 3.30 -15.88
CA GLN A 24 32.68 2.08 -15.20
C GLN A 24 31.37 2.35 -14.41
N HIS A 25 30.36 1.54 -14.76
CA HIS A 25 29.17 1.12 -14.00
C HIS A 25 28.07 2.13 -13.59
N ILE A 26 26.84 1.77 -14.00
CA ILE A 26 25.58 2.10 -13.33
C ILE A 26 25.81 1.97 -11.81
N ALA A 27 25.63 3.07 -11.06
CA ALA A 27 25.90 3.14 -9.64
C ALA A 27 24.82 2.38 -8.83
N TYR A 28 24.91 1.06 -8.81
CA TYR A 28 24.15 0.21 -7.91
C TYR A 28 24.62 0.41 -6.47
N LEU A 29 23.69 0.44 -5.51
CA LEU A 29 24.02 0.22 -4.09
C LEU A 29 24.81 -1.09 -3.96
N HIS A 30 26.00 -1.00 -3.36
CA HIS A 30 26.92 -2.13 -3.32
C HIS A 30 26.31 -3.27 -2.49
N LYS A 31 26.25 -4.46 -3.12
CA LYS A 31 25.48 -5.62 -2.69
C LYS A 31 25.90 -6.12 -1.30
N GLN A 32 25.05 -5.90 -0.29
CA GLN A 32 24.74 -6.95 0.69
C GLN A 32 23.45 -7.65 0.27
N VAL A 33 23.45 -8.27 -0.92
CA VAL A 33 22.32 -9.08 -1.39
C VAL A 33 22.46 -10.46 -0.77
N LEU A 34 21.93 -10.61 0.44
CA LEU A 34 21.59 -11.90 1.00
C LEU A 34 20.10 -12.14 0.68
N HIS A 35 19.80 -13.22 -0.05
CA HIS A 35 18.42 -13.68 -0.32
C HIS A 35 17.52 -12.72 -1.13
N ASN A 36 18.06 -11.99 -2.10
CA ASN A 36 17.31 -11.00 -2.92
C ASN A 36 16.65 -9.88 -2.10
N ILE A 37 17.18 -9.56 -0.92
CA ILE A 37 16.80 -8.38 -0.13
C ILE A 37 17.94 -7.37 -0.21
N LEU A 38 17.63 -6.13 -0.57
CA LEU A 38 18.60 -5.02 -0.52
C LEU A 38 18.52 -4.38 0.86
N LYS A 39 19.55 -4.54 1.68
CA LYS A 39 19.64 -3.85 2.97
C LYS A 39 20.32 -2.51 2.83
N VAL A 40 19.62 -1.45 3.22
CA VAL A 40 20.09 -0.07 3.20
C VAL A 40 20.32 0.38 4.63
N LEU A 41 21.56 0.77 4.91
CA LEU A 41 21.96 1.16 6.25
C LEU A 41 21.68 2.64 6.47
N PHE A 42 21.21 3.01 7.65
CA PHE A 42 20.83 4.39 7.92
C PHE A 42 21.19 4.88 9.33
N GLU A 43 21.38 6.19 9.44
CA GLU A 43 21.51 6.92 10.69
C GLU A 43 20.60 8.16 10.64
N ILE A 44 19.86 8.47 11.73
CA ILE A 44 19.03 9.68 11.80
C ILE A 44 19.63 10.66 12.81
N TYR A 45 20.19 11.76 12.30
CA TYR A 45 20.97 12.73 13.07
C TYR A 45 20.23 14.07 13.24
N PHE A 46 19.07 14.06 13.90
CA PHE A 46 18.35 15.27 14.36
C PHE A 46 17.24 14.90 15.39
N PRO A 47 16.71 15.84 16.19
CA PRO A 47 15.72 15.54 17.23
C PRO A 47 14.24 15.61 16.78
N ASP A 48 13.94 16.05 15.55
CA ASP A 48 12.56 16.17 15.04
C ASP A 48 11.83 14.81 14.98
N LEU A 49 10.86 14.62 15.88
CA LEU A 49 10.13 13.37 16.04
C LEU A 49 9.15 13.09 14.89
N ASN A 50 8.56 14.13 14.28
CA ASN A 50 7.64 13.92 13.16
C ASN A 50 8.41 13.42 11.93
N ALA A 51 9.51 14.12 11.58
CA ALA A 51 10.36 13.72 10.46
C ALA A 51 10.93 12.30 10.65
N LYS A 52 11.40 11.96 11.86
CA LYS A 52 11.79 10.58 12.22
C LYS A 52 10.68 9.57 11.94
N GLY A 53 9.48 9.86 12.46
CA GLY A 53 8.32 8.99 12.26
C GLY A 53 7.98 8.80 10.78
N VAL A 54 8.04 9.86 9.98
CA VAL A 54 7.76 9.80 8.54
C VAL A 54 8.80 8.95 7.81
N ILE A 55 10.08 9.09 8.15
CA ILE A 55 11.16 8.24 7.59
C ILE A 55 10.89 6.76 7.87
N LEU A 56 10.56 6.41 9.12
CA LEU A 56 10.25 5.04 9.50
C LEU A 56 8.98 4.50 8.83
N GLU A 57 7.97 5.36 8.62
CA GLU A 57 6.78 5.01 7.84
C GLU A 57 7.14 4.69 6.39
N VAL A 58 8.02 5.49 5.77
CA VAL A 58 8.46 5.26 4.39
C VAL A 58 9.26 3.97 4.26
N PHE A 59 10.06 3.60 5.26
CA PHE A 59 10.73 2.29 5.28
C PHE A 59 9.72 1.14 5.23
N GLU A 60 8.60 1.23 5.93
CA GLU A 60 7.52 0.24 5.84
C GLU A 60 6.88 0.19 4.44
N MET A 61 6.80 1.32 3.73
CA MET A 61 6.30 1.37 2.36
C MET A 61 7.24 0.65 1.38
N PHE A 62 8.56 0.88 1.48
CA PHE A 62 9.55 0.11 0.72
C PHE A 62 9.47 -1.39 1.04
N ARG A 63 9.35 -1.76 2.32
CA ARG A 63 9.22 -3.16 2.74
C ARG A 63 7.98 -3.85 2.19
N LEU A 64 6.85 -3.12 2.11
CA LEU A 64 5.59 -3.62 1.58
C LEU A 64 5.62 -3.77 0.04
N LYS A 65 6.26 -2.82 -0.66
CA LYS A 65 6.16 -2.67 -2.13
C LYS A 65 7.39 -3.18 -2.90
N SER A 66 8.50 -3.47 -2.22
CA SER A 66 9.77 -3.88 -2.83
C SER A 66 10.55 -4.85 -1.93
N CYS A 67 11.69 -5.33 -2.44
CA CYS A 67 12.66 -6.11 -1.67
C CYS A 67 13.67 -5.25 -0.88
N VAL A 68 13.50 -3.92 -0.85
CA VAL A 68 14.38 -3.02 -0.11
C VAL A 68 14.00 -3.01 1.36
N ASP A 69 14.99 -3.18 2.22
CA ASP A 69 14.89 -3.11 3.68
C ASP A 69 15.86 -2.08 4.24
N PHE A 70 15.60 -1.62 5.46
CA PHE A 70 16.37 -0.61 6.16
C PHE A 70 16.83 -1.13 7.52
N LYS A 71 18.12 -0.98 7.82
CA LYS A 71 18.73 -1.37 9.11
C LYS A 71 19.51 -0.19 9.69
N PRO A 72 19.46 0.04 11.02
CA PRO A 72 20.35 1.01 11.66
C PRO A 72 21.83 0.75 11.34
N TYR A 73 22.58 1.82 11.15
CA TYR A 73 24.03 1.81 10.96
C TYR A 73 24.75 1.34 12.24
N GLU A 74 25.68 0.40 12.10
CA GLU A 74 26.46 -0.23 13.17
C GLU A 74 27.99 -0.15 12.94
N GLY A 75 28.45 0.58 11.92
CA GLY A 75 29.88 0.77 11.62
C GLY A 75 30.28 0.46 10.16
N GLU A 76 29.32 0.25 9.27
CA GLU A 76 29.56 -0.13 7.88
C GLU A 76 30.03 1.04 6.98
N SER A 77 30.83 0.76 5.96
CA SER A 77 31.41 1.83 5.10
C SER A 77 30.38 2.62 4.28
N THR A 78 29.18 2.07 4.06
CA THR A 78 28.13 2.64 3.21
C THR A 78 26.81 2.75 3.97
N TYR A 79 26.28 3.97 4.09
CA TYR A 79 25.02 4.23 4.79
C TYR A 79 24.43 5.58 4.35
N ILE A 80 23.13 5.77 4.62
CA ILE A 80 22.42 7.03 4.44
C ILE A 80 22.32 7.76 5.79
N ARG A 81 22.91 8.94 5.88
CA ARG A 81 22.79 9.82 7.05
C ARG A 81 21.69 10.85 6.82
N PHE A 82 20.56 10.65 7.48
CA PHE A 82 19.47 11.62 7.49
C PHE A 82 19.83 12.81 8.36
N GLN A 83 19.75 14.01 7.79
CA GLN A 83 20.02 15.27 8.46
C GLN A 83 18.93 16.31 8.16
N LYS A 84 18.81 17.34 9.00
CA LYS A 84 17.90 18.47 8.76
C LYS A 84 18.69 19.66 8.22
N ALA A 85 18.94 19.67 6.91
CA ALA A 85 19.60 20.79 6.23
C ALA A 85 18.58 21.67 5.48
N ASN A 86 19.06 22.68 4.75
CA ASN A 86 18.20 23.55 3.95
C ASN A 86 17.67 22.79 2.72
N GLY A 87 16.35 22.62 2.64
CA GLY A 87 15.67 21.93 1.55
C GLY A 87 15.62 20.41 1.71
N CYS A 88 14.94 19.77 0.77
CA CYS A 88 14.87 18.32 0.60
C CYS A 88 15.89 17.97 -0.49
N TRP A 89 16.79 17.02 -0.25
CA TRP A 89 17.73 16.57 -1.27
C TRP A 89 18.43 15.27 -0.87
N SER A 90 18.94 14.59 -1.89
CA SER A 90 19.69 13.34 -1.75
C SER A 90 20.76 13.24 -2.83
N MET A 91 21.78 12.42 -2.56
CA MET A 91 22.74 12.01 -3.60
C MET A 91 22.11 10.91 -4.45
N VAL A 92 22.45 10.87 -5.74
CA VAL A 92 21.98 9.79 -6.63
C VAL A 92 22.94 8.61 -6.58
N GLY A 93 22.40 7.42 -6.25
CA GLY A 93 23.12 6.15 -6.14
C GLY A 93 24.01 6.04 -4.90
N ASP A 94 24.74 4.93 -4.78
CA ASP A 94 25.68 4.69 -3.67
C ASP A 94 27.06 5.30 -3.92
N ARG A 95 27.47 6.18 -3.01
CA ARG A 95 28.77 6.86 -3.04
C ARG A 95 29.91 6.02 -2.47
N GLN A 96 29.62 4.85 -1.91
CA GLN A 96 30.57 3.90 -1.29
C GLN A 96 31.32 4.42 -0.05
N THR A 97 31.06 5.64 0.41
CA THR A 97 31.74 6.29 1.55
C THR A 97 30.77 6.85 2.59
N GLY A 98 29.52 6.39 2.58
CA GLY A 98 28.41 7.03 3.28
C GLY A 98 27.94 8.31 2.57
N GLN A 99 26.66 8.65 2.71
CA GLN A 99 26.07 9.80 2.06
C GLN A 99 25.00 10.49 2.89
N ASN A 100 24.92 11.81 2.77
CA ASN A 100 23.93 12.62 3.46
C ASN A 100 22.63 12.71 2.64
N LEU A 101 21.49 12.67 3.33
CA LEU A 101 20.16 12.93 2.80
C LEU A 101 19.47 13.96 3.70
N SER A 102 18.99 15.05 3.11
CA SER A 102 18.34 16.13 3.84
C SER A 102 16.83 15.99 3.84
N ILE A 103 16.25 15.88 5.03
CA ILE A 103 14.82 16.10 5.28
C ILE A 103 14.71 17.41 6.06
N GLY A 104 14.72 18.52 5.30
CA GLY A 104 14.65 19.88 5.83
C GLY A 104 13.27 20.27 6.38
N GLU A 105 13.09 21.56 6.66
CA GLU A 105 11.79 22.10 7.04
C GLU A 105 10.75 21.85 5.93
N ARG A 106 9.58 21.30 6.29
CA ARG A 106 8.48 20.94 5.37
C ARG A 106 8.76 19.79 4.40
N CYS A 107 9.86 19.05 4.62
CA CYS A 107 10.18 17.83 3.86
C CYS A 107 9.63 16.57 4.53
N ASP A 108 9.03 16.69 5.70
CA ASP A 108 8.43 15.62 6.52
C ASP A 108 7.07 15.15 5.97
N HIS A 109 7.05 14.90 4.66
CA HIS A 109 5.93 14.33 3.93
C HIS A 109 6.35 12.99 3.33
N LYS A 110 5.50 11.97 3.46
CA LYS A 110 5.75 10.59 2.99
C LYS A 110 6.34 10.56 1.57
N ALA A 111 5.65 11.17 0.61
CA ALA A 111 6.08 11.18 -0.79
C ALA A 111 7.40 11.92 -1.06
N ILE A 112 7.76 12.92 -0.23
CA ILE A 112 9.05 13.61 -0.35
C ILE A 112 10.17 12.68 0.14
N VAL A 113 9.98 12.03 1.28
CA VAL A 113 10.98 11.06 1.78
C VAL A 113 11.13 9.87 0.82
N GLU A 114 10.04 9.39 0.22
CA GLU A 114 10.07 8.39 -0.86
C GLU A 114 10.90 8.85 -2.05
N HIS A 115 10.69 10.10 -2.51
CA HIS A 115 11.45 10.73 -3.59
C HIS A 115 12.95 10.81 -3.29
N GLU A 116 13.33 11.30 -2.12
CA GLU A 116 14.74 11.43 -1.73
C GLU A 116 15.42 10.07 -1.55
N LEU A 117 14.67 9.07 -1.07
CA LEU A 117 15.17 7.70 -1.01
C LEU A 117 15.32 7.09 -2.39
N LEU A 118 14.41 7.32 -3.35
CA LEU A 118 14.59 6.87 -4.74
C LEU A 118 15.84 7.48 -5.38
N HIS A 119 16.14 8.75 -5.12
CA HIS A 119 17.44 9.33 -5.49
C HIS A 119 18.59 8.51 -4.90
N ALA A 120 18.59 8.25 -3.60
CA ALA A 120 19.62 7.43 -2.96
C ALA A 120 19.70 6.01 -3.55
N MET A 121 18.58 5.46 -4.03
CA MET A 121 18.53 4.18 -4.73
C MET A 121 19.09 4.24 -6.16
N GLY A 122 19.34 5.42 -6.74
CA GLY A 122 19.90 5.58 -8.08
C GLY A 122 18.95 6.18 -9.12
N PHE A 123 17.79 6.70 -8.72
CA PHE A 123 16.83 7.31 -9.63
C PHE A 123 17.18 8.77 -9.90
N TYR A 124 17.06 9.16 -11.17
CA TYR A 124 16.99 10.56 -11.57
C TYR A 124 15.53 10.97 -11.77
N HIS A 125 15.27 12.27 -11.91
CA HIS A 125 13.93 12.76 -12.17
C HIS A 125 13.38 12.28 -13.53
N GLU A 126 12.08 12.00 -13.57
CA GLU A 126 11.40 11.45 -14.76
C GLU A 126 11.50 12.39 -15.96
N GLN A 127 11.34 13.70 -15.74
CA GLN A 127 11.47 14.70 -16.81
C GLN A 127 12.91 14.90 -17.31
N SER A 128 13.89 14.17 -16.76
CA SER A 128 15.28 14.17 -17.22
C SER A 128 15.62 12.95 -18.08
N ARG A 129 14.63 12.08 -18.36
CA ARG A 129 14.79 10.97 -19.30
C ARG A 129 15.27 11.45 -20.68
N THR A 130 15.96 10.57 -21.39
CA THR A 130 16.50 10.82 -22.74
C THR A 130 15.41 11.16 -23.76
N ASP A 131 14.27 10.48 -23.65
CA ASP A 131 13.08 10.55 -24.51
C ASP A 131 12.01 11.53 -24.01
N ARG A 132 12.25 12.27 -22.91
CA ARG A 132 11.22 13.13 -22.27
C ARG A 132 10.57 14.15 -23.22
N ASP A 133 11.31 14.63 -24.24
CA ASP A 133 10.80 15.60 -25.20
C ASP A 133 9.67 15.03 -26.08
N ASP A 134 9.46 13.71 -26.13
CA ASP A 134 8.33 13.07 -26.80
C ASP A 134 7.03 13.15 -25.97
N TYR A 135 7.15 13.44 -24.67
CA TYR A 135 6.06 13.39 -23.70
C TYR A 135 5.71 14.74 -23.08
N VAL A 136 6.70 15.62 -22.91
CA VAL A 136 6.56 16.94 -22.28
C VAL A 136 7.27 18.03 -23.08
N ASN A 137 6.78 19.26 -22.96
CA ASN A 137 7.44 20.48 -23.43
C ASN A 137 8.06 21.20 -22.23
N ILE A 138 9.32 21.64 -22.38
CA ILE A 138 10.00 22.51 -21.40
C ILE A 138 9.98 23.95 -21.90
N TRP A 139 9.42 24.84 -21.09
CA TRP A 139 9.34 26.27 -21.35
C TRP A 139 10.57 26.97 -20.76
N TRP A 140 11.68 26.91 -21.49
CA TRP A 140 12.98 27.42 -21.02
C TRP A 140 12.95 28.91 -20.60
N ASP A 141 12.16 29.72 -21.31
CA ASP A 141 12.02 31.15 -21.02
C ASP A 141 11.28 31.42 -19.70
N GLU A 142 10.50 30.45 -19.21
CA GLU A 142 9.76 30.54 -17.95
C GLU A 142 10.57 30.01 -16.75
N ILE A 143 11.76 29.45 -16.96
CA ILE A 143 12.60 28.89 -15.87
C ILE A 143 13.44 29.98 -15.21
N LEU A 144 13.39 30.09 -13.88
CA LEU A 144 14.19 31.03 -13.10
C LEU A 144 15.68 31.07 -13.55
N PRO A 145 16.28 32.26 -13.70
CA PRO A 145 17.69 32.37 -14.08
C PRO A 145 18.59 31.54 -13.16
N GLY A 146 19.46 30.72 -13.77
CA GLY A 146 20.36 29.81 -13.05
C GLY A 146 19.76 28.43 -12.72
N GLN A 147 18.46 28.19 -12.97
CA GLN A 147 17.78 26.93 -12.65
C GLN A 147 17.59 26.00 -13.86
N SER A 148 18.04 26.40 -15.05
CA SER A 148 17.91 25.61 -16.29
C SER A 148 18.59 24.23 -16.20
N HIS A 149 19.63 24.10 -15.38
CA HIS A 149 20.33 22.82 -15.19
C HIS A 149 19.44 21.70 -14.62
N ASN A 150 18.37 22.04 -13.87
CA ASN A 150 17.43 21.05 -13.33
C ASN A 150 16.52 20.40 -14.39
N PHE A 151 16.53 20.92 -15.62
CA PHE A 151 15.69 20.46 -16.72
C PHE A 151 16.51 19.82 -17.85
N VAL A 152 17.82 19.64 -17.65
CA VAL A 152 18.71 19.02 -18.62
C VAL A 152 18.50 17.51 -18.62
N LYS A 153 18.44 16.92 -19.83
CA LYS A 153 18.34 15.46 -20.01
C LYS A 153 19.68 14.80 -19.74
N TYR A 154 19.65 13.56 -19.28
CA TYR A 154 20.85 12.72 -19.21
C TYR A 154 21.07 11.94 -20.51
N ASN A 155 22.30 11.47 -20.73
CA ASN A 155 22.66 10.63 -21.87
C ASN A 155 22.14 9.18 -21.66
N ALA A 156 21.78 8.49 -22.74
CA ALA A 156 21.37 7.08 -22.77
C ALA A 156 22.45 6.12 -22.26
N THR A 157 23.73 6.51 -22.28
CA THR A 157 24.81 5.72 -21.66
C THR A 157 24.91 5.90 -20.15
N PHE A 158 24.24 6.91 -19.59
CA PHE A 158 24.32 7.30 -18.19
C PHE A 158 23.09 6.87 -17.38
N ILE A 159 21.89 6.98 -17.97
CA ILE A 159 20.65 6.49 -17.38
C ILE A 159 20.07 5.33 -18.18
N SER A 160 19.33 4.46 -17.50
CA SER A 160 18.52 3.41 -18.11
C SER A 160 17.07 3.57 -17.67
N ASP A 161 16.14 3.41 -18.60
CA ASP A 161 14.71 3.36 -18.30
C ASP A 161 14.24 1.96 -17.89
N LEU A 162 15.14 0.96 -17.91
CA LEU A 162 14.86 -0.43 -17.61
C LEU A 162 13.64 -0.96 -18.41
N ASN A 163 13.49 -0.50 -19.65
CA ASN A 163 12.40 -0.86 -20.57
C ASN A 163 11.01 -0.62 -19.95
N THR A 164 10.80 0.59 -19.44
CA THR A 164 9.49 1.04 -18.92
C THR A 164 9.05 2.30 -19.63
N PRO A 165 7.73 2.50 -19.83
CA PRO A 165 7.21 3.70 -20.46
C PRO A 165 7.53 4.96 -19.63
N TYR A 166 7.44 6.12 -20.28
CA TYR A 166 7.44 7.41 -19.59
C TYR A 166 6.25 7.51 -18.64
N ASP A 167 6.50 7.87 -17.39
CA ASP A 167 5.51 7.82 -16.34
C ASP A 167 5.12 9.21 -15.82
N TYR A 168 3.97 9.70 -16.28
CA TYR A 168 3.41 10.97 -15.81
C TYR A 168 3.01 10.94 -14.33
N GLU A 169 2.74 9.76 -13.75
CA GLU A 169 2.40 9.59 -12.33
C GLU A 169 3.63 9.40 -11.43
N SER A 170 4.85 9.39 -11.98
CA SER A 170 6.06 9.13 -11.20
C SER A 170 6.22 10.15 -10.08
N VAL A 171 6.53 9.66 -8.87
CA VAL A 171 6.89 10.53 -7.74
C VAL A 171 8.18 11.30 -8.03
N MET A 172 8.99 10.83 -9.00
CA MET A 172 10.20 11.48 -9.50
C MET A 172 9.93 12.53 -10.57
N HIS A 173 8.68 12.79 -10.95
CA HIS A 173 8.33 13.83 -11.91
C HIS A 173 8.14 15.19 -11.22
N TYR A 174 8.61 16.25 -11.88
CA TYR A 174 8.36 17.64 -11.47
C TYR A 174 6.91 18.08 -11.67
N GLU A 175 6.44 18.98 -10.81
CA GLU A 175 5.16 19.69 -11.00
C GLU A 175 5.27 20.71 -12.15
N PRO A 176 4.14 21.08 -12.82
CA PRO A 176 4.15 22.01 -13.95
C PRO A 176 4.83 23.36 -13.66
N PHE A 177 4.70 23.86 -12.43
CA PHE A 177 5.19 25.18 -12.00
C PHE A 177 6.54 25.13 -11.28
N SER A 178 7.28 24.02 -11.38
CA SER A 178 8.58 23.89 -10.72
C SER A 178 9.55 24.95 -11.27
N PHE A 179 10.16 25.78 -10.42
CA PHE A 179 11.13 26.82 -10.81
C PHE A 179 10.63 27.89 -11.81
N ASN A 180 9.33 28.17 -11.84
CA ASN A 180 8.79 29.21 -12.71
C ASN A 180 9.21 30.64 -12.30
N LYS A 181 9.45 31.50 -13.29
CA LYS A 181 9.64 32.95 -13.11
C LYS A 181 8.32 33.62 -12.78
N ASN A 182 7.25 33.23 -13.48
CA ASN A 182 5.91 33.78 -13.35
C ASN A 182 4.98 32.74 -12.72
N GLU A 183 4.32 33.08 -11.62
CA GLU A 183 3.42 32.20 -10.86
C GLU A 183 2.30 31.60 -11.72
N SER A 184 1.91 32.25 -12.82
CA SER A 184 0.85 31.77 -13.73
C SER A 184 1.35 30.99 -14.95
N ALA A 185 2.67 30.90 -15.16
CA ALA A 185 3.25 30.20 -16.30
C ALA A 185 3.96 28.91 -15.85
N PRO A 186 3.62 27.75 -16.43
CA PRO A 186 4.31 26.50 -16.13
C PRO A 186 5.67 26.45 -16.83
N THR A 187 6.66 25.82 -16.21
CA THR A 187 7.95 25.47 -16.84
C THR A 187 7.89 24.15 -17.59
N ILE A 188 6.93 23.27 -17.24
CA ILE A 188 6.71 21.98 -17.87
C ILE A 188 5.23 21.82 -18.21
N THR A 189 4.94 21.38 -19.43
CA THR A 189 3.60 20.94 -19.82
C THR A 189 3.67 19.58 -20.49
N ALA A 190 2.74 18.69 -20.18
CA ALA A 190 2.55 17.47 -20.94
C ALA A 190 2.06 17.80 -22.35
N LYS A 191 2.56 17.06 -23.35
CA LYS A 191 2.10 17.18 -24.74
C LYS A 191 0.63 16.78 -24.88
N ILE A 192 0.15 15.87 -24.03
CA ILE A 192 -1.26 15.53 -23.88
C ILE A 192 -1.83 16.39 -22.74
N PRO A 193 -2.68 17.40 -23.01
CA PRO A 193 -3.08 18.38 -22.00
C PRO A 193 -3.76 17.78 -20.77
N ALA A 194 -4.45 16.64 -20.92
CA ALA A 194 -5.10 15.93 -19.81
C ALA A 194 -4.12 15.49 -18.70
N PHE A 195 -2.82 15.36 -19.01
CA PHE A 195 -1.79 14.90 -18.09
C PHE A 195 -1.04 16.03 -17.36
N ASN A 196 -1.31 17.30 -17.69
CA ASN A 196 -0.73 18.45 -16.98
C ASN A 196 -1.03 18.42 -15.47
N ASP A 197 -2.19 17.90 -15.11
CA ASP A 197 -2.63 17.81 -13.72
C ASP A 197 -2.34 16.44 -13.08
N ILE A 198 -1.59 15.58 -13.78
CA ILE A 198 -1.14 14.28 -13.27
C ILE A 198 0.33 14.39 -12.84
N ILE A 199 1.14 15.10 -13.64
CA ILE A 199 2.56 15.29 -13.35
C ILE A 199 2.80 16.00 -12.02
N GLY A 200 3.80 15.53 -11.29
CA GLY A 200 4.17 16.11 -10.00
C GLY A 200 3.31 15.65 -8.82
N GLN A 201 2.61 14.53 -8.94
CA GLN A 201 1.89 13.95 -7.79
C GLN A 201 2.83 13.72 -6.59
N ARG A 202 2.29 13.90 -5.37
CA ARG A 202 2.99 13.72 -4.09
C ARG A 202 2.16 12.87 -3.11
N LEU A 203 1.63 11.76 -3.62
CA LEU A 203 0.82 10.78 -2.89
C LEU A 203 1.65 9.59 -2.42
N ASP A 204 2.27 8.86 -3.35
CA ASP A 204 3.03 7.62 -3.11
C ASP A 204 3.87 7.28 -4.36
N PHE A 205 4.59 6.15 -4.35
CA PHE A 205 5.17 5.56 -5.55
C PHE A 205 4.10 5.27 -6.62
N SER A 206 4.42 5.56 -7.88
CA SER A 206 3.63 5.04 -8.99
C SER A 206 3.87 3.53 -9.18
N SER A 207 3.05 2.89 -10.02
CA SER A 207 3.29 1.50 -10.40
C SER A 207 4.61 1.30 -11.16
N VAL A 208 4.99 2.28 -12.00
CA VAL A 208 6.20 2.22 -12.82
C VAL A 208 7.45 2.54 -12.00
N ASP A 209 7.37 3.43 -11.00
CA ASP A 209 8.46 3.67 -10.03
C ASP A 209 8.87 2.34 -9.36
N LEU A 210 7.87 1.58 -8.89
CA LEU A 210 8.09 0.28 -8.25
C LEU A 210 8.58 -0.78 -9.23
N GLU A 211 8.05 -0.80 -10.45
CA GLU A 211 8.52 -1.72 -11.51
C GLU A 211 10.00 -1.50 -11.82
N ARG A 212 10.43 -0.25 -11.99
CA ARG A 212 11.83 0.10 -12.19
C ARG A 212 12.67 -0.27 -10.98
N LEU A 213 12.22 0.05 -9.76
CA LEU A 213 12.98 -0.26 -8.54
C LEU A 213 13.19 -1.76 -8.39
N ASN A 214 12.12 -2.53 -8.60
CA ASN A 214 12.16 -3.98 -8.49
C ASN A 214 12.99 -4.63 -9.61
N ARG A 215 12.96 -4.10 -10.84
CA ARG A 215 13.87 -4.54 -11.92
C ARG A 215 15.32 -4.21 -11.63
N MET A 216 15.60 -3.01 -11.11
CA MET A 216 16.96 -2.56 -10.82
C MET A 216 17.63 -3.43 -9.76
N TYR A 217 16.87 -3.88 -8.75
CA TYR A 217 17.37 -4.69 -7.65
C TYR A 217 16.98 -6.17 -7.72
N ASN A 218 16.46 -6.65 -8.85
CA ASN A 218 16.01 -8.04 -9.05
C ASN A 218 15.09 -8.55 -7.93
N CYS A 219 14.16 -7.70 -7.49
CA CYS A 219 13.23 -8.03 -6.43
C CYS A 219 12.23 -9.09 -6.89
N SER A 220 12.30 -10.29 -6.30
CA SER A 220 11.33 -11.37 -6.54
C SER A 220 10.14 -11.34 -5.58
N LYS A 221 10.32 -10.73 -4.39
CA LYS A 221 9.32 -10.69 -3.30
C LYS A 221 9.47 -9.40 -2.50
N SER A 222 8.38 -8.94 -1.88
CA SER A 222 8.44 -7.90 -0.87
C SER A 222 9.07 -8.44 0.42
N THR A 223 9.75 -7.59 1.20
CA THR A 223 10.33 -8.01 2.48
C THR A 223 9.24 -8.30 3.50
N LEU A 224 8.21 -7.45 3.51
CA LEU A 224 7.00 -7.62 4.30
C LEU A 224 6.05 -8.58 3.60
N SER A 225 5.67 -9.65 4.31
CA SER A 225 4.71 -10.63 3.80
C SER A 225 3.35 -9.96 3.63
N HIS A 226 2.77 -10.10 2.44
CA HIS A 226 1.39 -9.72 2.20
C HIS A 226 0.66 -10.85 1.48
N CYS A 227 -0.64 -10.94 1.72
CA CYS A 227 -1.54 -11.82 1.00
C CYS A 227 -2.76 -11.01 0.58
N GLN A 228 -3.13 -11.07 -0.69
CA GLN A 228 -4.30 -10.39 -1.21
C GLN A 228 -5.20 -11.39 -1.92
N CYS A 229 -6.51 -11.23 -1.77
CA CYS A 229 -7.51 -11.94 -2.52
C CYS A 229 -8.73 -11.06 -2.83
N ALA A 230 -8.88 -10.70 -4.10
CA ALA A 230 -10.05 -10.04 -4.67
C ALA A 230 -11.01 -11.04 -5.36
N PHE A 231 -10.78 -12.35 -5.18
CA PHE A 231 -11.60 -13.44 -5.73
C PHE A 231 -11.81 -13.47 -7.26
N GLU A 232 -11.07 -12.70 -8.04
CA GLU A 232 -11.20 -12.65 -9.51
C GLU A 232 -10.87 -13.98 -10.24
N PHE A 233 -10.20 -14.93 -9.58
CA PHE A 233 -9.79 -16.21 -10.17
C PHE A 233 -10.40 -17.40 -9.43
N ALA A 234 -10.66 -18.48 -10.16
CA ALA A 234 -11.30 -19.70 -9.66
C ALA A 234 -10.53 -20.42 -8.54
N ASN A 235 -9.22 -20.21 -8.46
CA ASN A 235 -8.41 -20.78 -7.37
C ASN A 235 -8.62 -20.07 -6.02
N ILE A 236 -9.39 -18.98 -5.98
CA ILE A 236 -9.71 -18.18 -4.79
C ILE A 236 -8.49 -17.93 -3.89
N CYS A 237 -7.33 -17.68 -4.52
CA CYS A 237 -6.05 -17.43 -3.84
C CYS A 237 -5.56 -18.55 -2.91
N GLY A 238 -6.08 -19.77 -3.10
CA GLY A 238 -5.81 -20.95 -2.29
C GLY A 238 -6.61 -21.00 -0.98
N MET A 239 -7.68 -20.20 -0.86
CA MET A 239 -8.63 -20.34 0.24
C MET A 239 -9.41 -21.67 0.09
N VAL A 240 -9.87 -22.23 1.21
CA VAL A 240 -10.56 -23.52 1.27
C VAL A 240 -11.84 -23.38 2.08
N GLN A 241 -12.88 -24.12 1.70
CA GLN A 241 -14.08 -24.28 2.53
C GLN A 241 -13.76 -25.12 3.76
N GLY A 242 -14.42 -24.83 4.87
CA GLY A 242 -14.50 -25.76 5.99
C GLY A 242 -15.30 -27.00 5.61
N THR A 243 -15.22 -28.02 6.47
CA THR A 243 -16.02 -29.25 6.34
C THR A 243 -16.78 -29.57 7.63
N GLY A 244 -16.82 -28.62 8.56
CA GLY A 244 -17.33 -28.79 9.92
C GLY A 244 -18.50 -27.84 10.19
N ASP A 245 -19.26 -27.56 9.13
CA ASP A 245 -20.22 -26.49 8.99
C ASP A 245 -21.45 -26.98 8.20
N ASP A 246 -22.57 -26.26 8.33
CA ASP A 246 -23.88 -26.68 7.83
C ASP A 246 -24.14 -26.20 6.39
N ALA A 247 -23.35 -25.23 5.93
CA ALA A 247 -23.48 -24.59 4.62
C ALA A 247 -22.12 -24.06 4.13
N ASP A 248 -22.04 -23.73 2.83
CA ASP A 248 -20.80 -23.31 2.19
C ASP A 248 -20.80 -21.83 1.78
N TRP A 249 -19.61 -21.22 1.74
CA TRP A 249 -19.41 -19.98 0.99
C TRP A 249 -19.39 -20.27 -0.51
N VAL A 250 -20.06 -19.44 -1.30
CA VAL A 250 -20.13 -19.61 -2.77
C VAL A 250 -19.35 -18.50 -3.45
N HIS A 251 -18.46 -18.87 -4.38
CA HIS A 251 -17.82 -17.94 -5.28
C HIS A 251 -18.84 -17.46 -6.32
N LYS A 252 -19.18 -16.17 -6.29
CA LYS A 252 -20.20 -15.58 -7.16
C LYS A 252 -19.61 -14.49 -8.03
N LYS A 253 -20.14 -14.40 -9.27
CA LYS A 253 -19.87 -13.29 -10.19
C LYS A 253 -20.86 -12.15 -9.99
N SER A 254 -20.40 -10.94 -10.24
CA SER A 254 -21.21 -9.71 -10.30
C SER A 254 -22.14 -9.71 -11.51
N SER A 255 -23.19 -10.51 -11.44
CA SER A 255 -24.15 -10.73 -12.55
C SER A 255 -25.53 -10.14 -12.30
N LEU A 256 -25.85 -9.80 -11.04
CA LEU A 256 -27.15 -9.29 -10.62
C LEU A 256 -27.01 -7.90 -10.00
N ALA A 257 -27.94 -7.01 -10.32
CA ALA A 257 -28.02 -5.68 -9.71
C ALA A 257 -28.22 -5.78 -8.19
N GLY A 258 -27.44 -5.01 -7.42
CA GLY A 258 -27.40 -5.06 -5.95
C GLY A 258 -26.51 -6.17 -5.38
N GLN A 259 -25.92 -7.02 -6.22
CA GLN A 259 -24.92 -8.05 -5.88
C GLN A 259 -23.60 -7.82 -6.63
N GLU A 260 -23.20 -6.56 -6.77
CA GLU A 260 -21.91 -6.19 -7.34
C GLU A 260 -20.78 -6.46 -6.32
N ASP A 261 -19.69 -7.04 -6.82
CA ASP A 261 -18.40 -7.13 -6.13
C ASP A 261 -17.90 -5.74 -5.71
N HIS A 262 -17.04 -5.71 -4.69
CA HIS A 262 -16.41 -4.47 -4.31
C HIS A 262 -15.30 -4.09 -5.29
N THR A 263 -14.58 -5.07 -5.86
CA THR A 263 -13.40 -4.82 -6.72
C THR A 263 -13.71 -3.87 -7.89
N LEU A 264 -14.74 -4.17 -8.69
CA LEU A 264 -15.15 -3.45 -9.88
C LEU A 264 -16.46 -2.67 -9.73
N LEU A 265 -17.28 -2.96 -8.71
CA LEU A 265 -18.59 -2.32 -8.47
C LEU A 265 -19.50 -2.39 -9.71
N GLY A 266 -19.49 -3.50 -10.44
CA GLY A 266 -20.29 -3.67 -11.65
C GLY A 266 -19.95 -2.72 -12.80
N ARG A 267 -18.84 -1.98 -12.73
CA ARG A 267 -18.37 -1.09 -13.83
C ARG A 267 -18.07 -1.87 -15.11
N CYS A 268 -17.74 -3.15 -14.97
CA CYS A 268 -17.52 -4.07 -16.06
C CYS A 268 -18.60 -5.14 -16.04
N LYS A 269 -19.44 -5.16 -17.08
CA LYS A 269 -20.51 -6.15 -17.22
C LYS A 269 -19.92 -7.56 -17.21
N ASP A 270 -20.53 -8.45 -16.44
CA ASP A 270 -20.17 -9.87 -16.31
C ASP A 270 -18.73 -10.13 -15.80
N ALA A 271 -18.11 -9.13 -15.18
CA ALA A 271 -16.78 -9.19 -14.57
C ALA A 271 -16.85 -8.83 -13.08
N GLY A 272 -15.84 -9.25 -12.30
CA GLY A 272 -15.82 -9.08 -10.86
C GLY A 272 -16.38 -10.30 -10.14
N SER A 273 -15.79 -10.63 -8.99
CA SER A 273 -16.23 -11.77 -8.19
C SER A 273 -16.03 -11.55 -6.71
N PHE A 274 -16.81 -12.25 -5.89
CA PHE A 274 -16.78 -12.17 -4.43
C PHE A 274 -17.17 -13.51 -3.82
N MET A 275 -16.95 -13.66 -2.51
CA MET A 275 -17.47 -14.81 -1.76
C MET A 275 -18.76 -14.42 -1.06
N TYR A 276 -19.76 -15.31 -1.14
CA TYR A 276 -21.11 -15.08 -0.66
C TYR A 276 -21.62 -16.25 0.18
N PHE A 277 -22.12 -15.97 1.36
CA PHE A 277 -22.86 -16.91 2.19
C PHE A 277 -24.34 -16.52 2.21
N ASN A 278 -25.21 -17.42 1.76
CA ASN A 278 -26.64 -17.18 1.72
C ASN A 278 -27.27 -17.37 3.11
N THR A 279 -27.91 -16.33 3.64
CA THR A 279 -28.64 -16.41 4.93
C THR A 279 -30.16 -16.36 4.75
N SER A 280 -30.68 -16.37 3.51
CA SER A 280 -32.13 -16.36 3.25
C SER A 280 -32.77 -17.75 3.36
N SER A 281 -31.99 -18.83 3.20
CA SER A 281 -32.44 -20.23 3.21
C SER A 281 -31.58 -21.10 4.16
N GLY A 282 -32.15 -22.14 4.79
CA GLY A 282 -31.50 -22.94 5.86
C GLY A 282 -32.17 -22.82 7.24
N GLN A 283 -31.49 -23.24 8.31
CA GLN A 283 -31.92 -23.11 9.72
C GLN A 283 -31.18 -21.95 10.43
N ALA A 284 -31.71 -21.52 11.57
CA ALA A 284 -31.02 -20.54 12.41
C ALA A 284 -29.74 -21.17 12.98
N ASP A 285 -28.69 -20.37 13.12
CA ASP A 285 -27.34 -20.80 13.53
C ASP A 285 -26.58 -21.67 12.53
N ASP A 286 -27.13 -21.95 11.33
CA ASP A 286 -26.36 -22.49 10.21
C ASP A 286 -25.11 -21.63 10.00
N MET A 287 -23.96 -22.29 9.91
CA MET A 287 -22.68 -21.63 9.68
C MET A 287 -22.00 -22.09 8.40
N ALA A 288 -21.16 -21.21 7.87
CA ALA A 288 -20.26 -21.50 6.75
C ALA A 288 -18.84 -20.97 7.05
N LEU A 289 -17.83 -21.78 6.74
CA LEU A 289 -16.43 -21.51 7.03
C LEU A 289 -15.62 -21.35 5.74
N LEU A 290 -14.88 -20.24 5.63
CA LEU A 290 -13.88 -20.05 4.58
C LEU A 290 -12.52 -19.76 5.22
N GLU A 291 -11.55 -20.61 4.95
CA GLU A 291 -10.22 -20.53 5.53
C GLU A 291 -9.17 -20.10 4.51
N SER A 292 -8.27 -19.22 4.92
CA SER A 292 -7.05 -18.95 4.14
C SER A 292 -6.16 -20.18 4.01
N ARG A 293 -5.24 -20.18 3.03
CA ARG A 293 -4.10 -21.09 3.01
C ARG A 293 -3.25 -20.95 4.28
N ILE A 294 -2.33 -21.87 4.53
CA ILE A 294 -1.40 -21.77 5.65
C ILE A 294 -0.44 -20.58 5.43
N LEU A 295 -0.36 -19.71 6.42
CA LEU A 295 0.47 -18.51 6.45
C LEU A 295 1.59 -18.67 7.48
N TYR A 296 2.73 -18.03 7.20
CA TYR A 296 3.94 -18.08 8.01
C TYR A 296 4.35 -16.65 8.36
N PRO A 297 3.91 -16.11 9.51
CA PRO A 297 4.20 -14.74 9.88
C PRO A 297 5.69 -14.57 10.20
N LYS A 298 6.28 -13.44 9.78
CA LYS A 298 7.66 -13.05 10.15
C LYS A 298 7.68 -12.05 11.31
N ARG A 299 6.63 -11.25 11.44
CA ARG A 299 6.43 -10.30 12.54
C ARG A 299 5.33 -10.77 13.49
N THR A 300 5.29 -10.15 14.67
CA THR A 300 4.38 -10.51 15.76
C THR A 300 2.96 -10.00 15.61
N GLN A 301 2.74 -9.05 14.70
CA GLN A 301 1.45 -8.40 14.47
C GLN A 301 1.14 -8.33 12.98
N GLN A 302 -0.12 -8.56 12.65
CA GLN A 302 -0.67 -8.45 11.31
C GLN A 302 -1.98 -7.65 11.32
N CYS A 303 -2.30 -7.05 10.19
CA CYS A 303 -3.58 -6.41 9.93
C CYS A 303 -4.31 -7.17 8.82
N LEU A 304 -5.42 -7.82 9.18
CA LEU A 304 -6.36 -8.38 8.23
C LEU A 304 -7.40 -7.31 7.88
N GLN A 305 -7.34 -6.83 6.65
CA GLN A 305 -8.30 -5.90 6.06
C GLN A 305 -9.16 -6.64 5.04
N PHE A 306 -10.45 -6.35 4.97
CA PHE A 306 -11.33 -6.85 3.91
C PHE A 306 -12.56 -5.96 3.78
N PHE A 307 -13.22 -5.99 2.63
CA PHE A 307 -14.53 -5.40 2.47
C PHE A 307 -15.60 -6.46 2.73
N TYR A 308 -16.66 -6.07 3.42
CA TYR A 308 -17.80 -6.94 3.72
C TYR A 308 -19.12 -6.20 3.58
N LYS A 309 -20.18 -6.94 3.29
CA LYS A 309 -21.56 -6.45 3.25
C LYS A 309 -22.46 -7.53 3.84
N ILE A 310 -23.39 -7.13 4.71
CA ILE A 310 -24.40 -8.02 5.30
C ILE A 310 -25.76 -7.47 4.86
N SER A 311 -26.40 -8.14 3.91
CA SER A 311 -27.69 -7.75 3.35
C SER A 311 -28.85 -8.60 3.87
N GLY A 312 -28.57 -9.60 4.70
CA GLY A 312 -29.56 -10.43 5.36
C GLY A 312 -30.11 -9.77 6.63
N SER A 313 -30.34 -10.59 7.65
CA SER A 313 -30.88 -10.12 8.93
C SER A 313 -29.84 -9.32 9.72
N PRO A 314 -30.24 -8.31 10.52
CA PRO A 314 -29.35 -7.70 11.51
C PRO A 314 -28.77 -8.70 12.53
N SER A 315 -29.44 -9.85 12.71
CA SER A 315 -28.99 -10.94 13.55
C SER A 315 -27.88 -11.80 12.92
N ASP A 316 -27.64 -11.68 11.62
CA ASP A 316 -26.55 -12.37 10.93
C ASP A 316 -25.20 -11.86 11.43
N LYS A 317 -24.21 -12.75 11.52
CA LYS A 317 -22.88 -12.42 12.06
C LYS A 317 -21.78 -12.91 11.14
N LEU A 318 -20.75 -12.09 10.97
CA LEU A 318 -19.48 -12.48 10.40
C LEU A 318 -18.44 -12.53 11.51
N VAL A 319 -17.89 -13.72 11.78
CA VAL A 319 -16.91 -13.95 12.84
C VAL A 319 -15.55 -14.27 12.22
N ILE A 320 -14.52 -13.60 12.72
CA ILE A 320 -13.13 -13.83 12.32
C ILE A 320 -12.44 -14.66 13.39
N TRP A 321 -11.87 -15.78 12.96
CA TRP A 321 -11.07 -16.66 13.80
C TRP A 321 -9.64 -16.76 13.28
N VAL A 322 -8.74 -17.16 14.18
CA VAL A 322 -7.39 -17.60 13.85
C VAL A 322 -7.25 -19.05 14.25
N ARG A 323 -6.92 -19.92 13.30
CA ARG A 323 -6.51 -21.30 13.54
C ARG A 323 -4.99 -21.38 13.51
N LYS A 324 -4.36 -21.58 14.67
CA LYS A 324 -2.89 -21.59 14.82
C LYS A 324 -2.34 -22.95 15.25
N ASP A 325 -1.07 -23.17 14.93
CA ASP A 325 -0.29 -24.30 15.42
C ASP A 325 0.04 -24.10 16.91
N ASN A 326 -0.17 -25.13 17.72
CA ASN A 326 0.16 -25.12 19.15
C ASN A 326 1.54 -25.74 19.45
N GLY A 327 2.38 -25.93 18.42
CA GLY A 327 3.70 -26.55 18.52
C GLY A 327 3.72 -28.04 18.18
N THR A 328 2.57 -28.63 17.82
CA THR A 328 2.47 -30.02 17.35
C THR A 328 2.75 -30.18 15.87
N GLY A 329 2.87 -29.08 15.11
CA GLY A 329 2.96 -29.11 13.66
C GLY A 329 1.59 -29.14 12.98
N THR A 330 0.49 -29.19 13.74
CA THR A 330 -0.90 -29.25 13.25
C THR A 330 -1.71 -28.05 13.73
N LEU A 331 -2.58 -27.53 12.87
CA LEU A 331 -3.38 -26.33 13.11
C LEU A 331 -4.63 -26.69 13.94
N ASN A 332 -4.51 -26.76 15.27
CA ASN A 332 -5.58 -27.31 16.11
C ASN A 332 -6.24 -26.28 17.03
N THR A 333 -5.63 -25.11 17.23
CA THR A 333 -6.16 -24.10 18.16
C THR A 333 -6.90 -23.01 17.41
N LEU A 334 -8.22 -22.92 17.61
CA LEU A 334 -9.07 -21.87 17.05
C LEU A 334 -9.31 -20.76 18.09
N VAL A 335 -9.04 -19.51 17.74
CA VAL A 335 -9.19 -18.34 18.62
C VAL A 335 -10.11 -17.34 17.95
N LYS A 336 -11.19 -16.95 18.63
CA LYS A 336 -12.11 -15.92 18.16
C LYS A 336 -11.44 -14.56 18.28
N VAL A 337 -11.42 -13.79 17.20
CA VAL A 337 -10.75 -12.47 17.18
C VAL A 337 -11.76 -11.33 17.13
N LYS A 338 -12.72 -11.39 16.21
CA LYS A 338 -13.69 -10.30 16.01
C LYS A 338 -15.03 -10.84 15.52
N THR A 339 -16.11 -10.16 15.88
CA THR A 339 -17.45 -10.38 15.33
C THR A 339 -17.99 -9.07 14.78
N PHE A 340 -18.50 -9.13 13.56
CA PHE A 340 -19.27 -8.09 12.90
C PHE A 340 -20.73 -8.53 12.85
N GLN A 341 -21.65 -7.61 13.08
CA GLN A 341 -23.09 -7.87 13.07
C GLN A 341 -23.73 -7.19 11.86
N GLY A 342 -24.84 -7.73 11.39
CA GLY A 342 -25.65 -7.08 10.37
C GLY A 342 -26.21 -5.74 10.86
N ASP A 343 -26.44 -4.83 9.92
CA ASP A 343 -27.10 -3.55 10.14
C ASP A 343 -28.03 -3.23 8.96
N SER A 344 -28.76 -2.13 9.07
CA SER A 344 -29.71 -1.68 8.05
C SER A 344 -29.07 -0.89 6.90
N ASP A 345 -27.75 -0.63 6.92
CA ASP A 345 -27.06 0.11 5.85
C ASP A 345 -26.91 -0.78 4.60
N HIS A 346 -26.74 -2.10 4.78
CA HIS A 346 -26.64 -3.09 3.68
C HIS A 346 -25.62 -2.77 2.57
N ASN A 347 -24.73 -1.80 2.80
CA ASN A 347 -23.68 -1.37 1.89
C ASN A 347 -22.34 -2.01 2.25
N TRP A 348 -21.38 -1.97 1.31
CA TRP A 348 -20.00 -2.38 1.53
C TRP A 348 -19.36 -1.55 2.66
N LYS A 349 -18.66 -2.24 3.56
CA LYS A 349 -17.91 -1.67 4.68
C LYS A 349 -16.52 -2.26 4.71
N ILE A 350 -15.55 -1.49 5.21
CA ILE A 350 -14.19 -1.97 5.41
C ILE A 350 -13.99 -2.45 6.85
N ALA A 351 -13.44 -3.65 7.00
CA ALA A 351 -13.02 -4.21 8.28
C ALA A 351 -11.50 -4.13 8.41
N HIS A 352 -11.03 -3.91 9.65
CA HIS A 352 -9.63 -4.08 10.04
C HIS A 352 -9.58 -4.91 11.32
N VAL A 353 -8.83 -6.00 11.29
CA VAL A 353 -8.72 -6.95 12.39
C VAL A 353 -7.24 -7.18 12.70
N THR A 354 -6.82 -6.70 13.87
CA THR A 354 -5.46 -6.93 14.38
C THR A 354 -5.30 -8.39 14.77
N LEU A 355 -4.34 -9.07 14.17
CA LEU A 355 -3.93 -10.43 14.53
C LEU A 355 -2.55 -10.37 15.20
N ASN A 356 -2.37 -11.09 16.30
CA ASN A 356 -1.08 -11.16 17.02
C ASN A 356 -0.63 -12.62 17.05
N VAL A 357 -0.15 -13.12 15.91
CA VAL A 357 0.21 -14.53 15.71
C VAL A 357 1.66 -14.65 15.28
N GLN A 358 2.41 -15.57 15.89
CA GLN A 358 3.84 -15.80 15.57
C GLN A 358 4.07 -17.18 14.95
N GLU A 359 3.17 -18.12 15.19
CA GLU A 359 3.21 -19.45 14.60
C GLU A 359 2.50 -19.47 13.24
N LYS A 360 2.68 -20.57 12.48
CA LYS A 360 1.91 -20.76 11.25
C LYS A 360 0.40 -20.81 11.57
N PHE A 361 -0.40 -20.18 10.73
CA PHE A 361 -1.84 -20.04 10.99
C PHE A 361 -2.68 -19.93 9.73
N ARG A 362 -3.99 -20.05 9.90
CA ARG A 362 -5.03 -19.61 8.96
C ARG A 362 -5.90 -18.58 9.66
N TYR A 363 -6.24 -17.49 8.98
CA TYR A 363 -7.45 -16.76 9.33
C TYR A 363 -8.67 -17.45 8.70
N VAL A 364 -9.80 -17.37 9.40
CA VAL A 364 -11.06 -18.05 9.04
C VAL A 364 -12.21 -17.06 9.11
N PHE A 365 -12.98 -16.98 8.03
CA PHE A 365 -14.26 -16.30 7.97
C PHE A 365 -15.37 -17.29 8.30
N GLN A 366 -16.10 -17.05 9.39
CA GLN A 366 -17.33 -17.77 9.72
C GLN A 366 -18.52 -16.86 9.45
N GLY A 367 -19.35 -17.22 8.48
CA GLY A 367 -20.70 -16.68 8.35
C GLY A 367 -21.62 -17.44 9.30
N LEU A 368 -22.44 -16.73 10.06
CA LEU A 368 -23.44 -17.32 10.94
C LEU A 368 -24.79 -16.69 10.65
N ARG A 369 -25.78 -17.54 10.39
CA ARG A 369 -27.14 -17.13 10.10
C ARG A 369 -27.91 -16.77 11.38
N GLY A 370 -28.56 -15.61 11.37
CA GLY A 370 -29.51 -15.17 12.38
C GLY A 370 -30.90 -15.79 12.22
N SER A 371 -31.85 -15.41 13.08
CA SER A 371 -33.20 -16.00 13.09
C SER A 371 -33.98 -15.80 11.77
N HIS A 372 -34.83 -16.78 11.45
CA HIS A 372 -35.43 -16.98 10.12
C HIS A 372 -36.39 -15.86 9.66
N SER A 373 -37.00 -15.11 10.57
CA SER A 373 -38.13 -14.23 10.25
C SER A 373 -37.78 -12.94 9.49
N SER A 374 -36.49 -12.63 9.26
CA SER A 374 -36.08 -11.34 8.67
C SER A 374 -34.91 -11.36 7.68
N SER A 375 -34.44 -12.54 7.20
CA SER A 375 -33.31 -12.57 6.25
C SER A 375 -33.75 -12.72 4.79
N SER A 376 -33.47 -11.70 3.98
CA SER A 376 -33.72 -11.67 2.52
C SER A 376 -32.45 -11.68 1.67
N GLY A 377 -31.28 -11.86 2.30
CA GLY A 377 -29.98 -11.64 1.68
C GLY A 377 -28.89 -12.60 2.15
N GLY A 378 -27.70 -12.06 2.41
CA GLY A 378 -26.56 -12.86 2.86
C GLY A 378 -25.37 -12.03 3.29
N ILE A 379 -24.25 -12.72 3.48
CA ILE A 379 -22.96 -12.13 3.87
C ILE A 379 -22.02 -12.19 2.68
N PHE A 380 -21.41 -11.06 2.35
CA PHE A 380 -20.49 -10.87 1.25
C PHE A 380 -19.12 -10.50 1.80
N ILE A 381 -18.07 -11.05 1.24
CA ILE A 381 -16.68 -10.63 1.50
C ILE A 381 -15.92 -10.49 0.18
N ASP A 382 -15.08 -9.46 0.11
CA ASP A 382 -14.26 -9.15 -1.05
C ASP A 382 -13.01 -8.35 -0.65
N ASP A 383 -12.05 -8.20 -1.55
CA ASP A 383 -10.84 -7.37 -1.38
C ASP A 383 -10.07 -7.66 -0.08
N VAL A 384 -9.89 -8.95 0.22
CA VAL A 384 -9.18 -9.42 1.41
C VAL A 384 -7.69 -9.14 1.29
N THR A 385 -7.11 -8.50 2.29
CA THR A 385 -5.69 -8.19 2.38
C THR A 385 -5.18 -8.49 3.78
N LEU A 386 -4.08 -9.23 3.88
CA LEU A 386 -3.33 -9.41 5.11
C LEU A 386 -1.94 -8.82 4.93
N THR A 387 -1.54 -7.93 5.83
CA THR A 387 -0.18 -7.39 5.91
C THR A 387 0.40 -7.54 7.31
N GLU A 388 1.71 -7.71 7.42
CA GLU A 388 2.42 -7.68 8.70
C GLU A 388 2.68 -6.24 9.20
N THR A 389 1.64 -5.43 9.24
CA THR A 389 1.64 -4.02 9.69
C THR A 389 0.57 -3.81 10.77
N PRO A 390 0.69 -2.79 11.62
CA PRO A 390 -0.39 -2.40 12.53
C PRO A 390 -1.65 -1.99 11.77
N CYS A 391 -2.83 -2.34 12.29
CA CYS A 391 -4.11 -1.83 11.77
C CYS A 391 -4.32 -0.34 12.11
N PRO A 392 -5.12 0.39 11.32
CA PRO A 392 -5.58 1.72 11.73
C PRO A 392 -6.37 1.64 13.04
N SER A 393 -6.14 2.63 13.91
CA SER A 393 -6.80 2.74 15.21
C SER A 393 -8.20 3.33 15.12
N ALA A 394 -8.49 4.06 14.04
CA ALA A 394 -9.82 4.59 13.74
C ALA A 394 -10.08 4.60 12.24
N VAL A 395 -11.34 4.37 11.89
CA VAL A 395 -11.85 4.39 10.52
C VAL A 395 -13.10 5.25 10.50
N TRP A 396 -13.12 6.24 9.62
CA TRP A 396 -14.29 7.06 9.34
C TRP A 396 -14.69 6.86 7.88
N LEU A 397 -15.84 6.19 7.69
CA LEU A 397 -16.48 5.97 6.40
C LEU A 397 -17.53 7.07 6.18
N ILE A 398 -17.44 7.76 5.05
CA ILE A 398 -18.36 8.83 4.66
C ILE A 398 -19.02 8.42 3.35
N ARG A 399 -20.34 8.22 3.40
CA ARG A 399 -21.18 7.86 2.25
C ARG A 399 -21.51 9.09 1.40
N ASN A 400 -21.81 8.87 0.12
CA ASN A 400 -22.33 9.87 -0.81
C ASN A 400 -21.48 11.16 -0.89
N PHE A 401 -20.15 10.98 -0.91
CA PHE A 401 -19.23 12.10 -0.74
C PHE A 401 -19.25 13.08 -1.93
N THR A 402 -19.53 12.61 -3.14
CA THR A 402 -19.67 13.46 -4.33
C THR A 402 -20.82 14.44 -4.15
N TYR A 403 -21.98 13.98 -3.66
CA TYR A 403 -23.11 14.85 -3.36
C TYR A 403 -22.76 15.87 -2.26
N ILE A 404 -22.08 15.44 -1.20
CA ILE A 404 -21.61 16.33 -0.13
C ILE A 404 -20.70 17.42 -0.70
N LEU A 405 -19.76 17.05 -1.57
CA LEU A 405 -18.81 17.99 -2.18
C LEU A 405 -19.52 19.02 -3.09
N GLN A 406 -20.56 18.60 -3.81
CA GLN A 406 -21.34 19.47 -4.70
C GLN A 406 -22.24 20.45 -3.95
N THR A 407 -22.85 20.00 -2.84
CA THR A 407 -23.85 20.78 -2.09
C THR A 407 -23.27 21.61 -0.95
N SER A 408 -22.08 21.25 -0.46
CA SER A 408 -21.40 22.01 0.59
C SER A 408 -20.94 23.38 0.07
N VAL A 409 -20.94 24.37 0.96
CA VAL A 409 -20.33 25.68 0.72
C VAL A 409 -18.99 25.78 1.46
N SER A 410 -18.14 26.74 1.11
CA SER A 410 -16.86 26.94 1.80
C SER A 410 -17.06 27.22 3.30
N GLY A 411 -16.41 26.44 4.16
CA GLY A 411 -16.60 26.47 5.62
C GLY A 411 -17.58 25.43 6.16
N SER A 412 -18.34 24.72 5.31
CA SER A 412 -19.12 23.55 5.74
C SER A 412 -18.19 22.52 6.40
N VAL A 413 -18.63 21.98 7.54
CA VAL A 413 -17.82 21.10 8.38
C VAL A 413 -18.53 19.78 8.64
N MET A 414 -17.76 18.70 8.58
CA MET A 414 -18.16 17.36 9.00
C MET A 414 -17.20 16.90 10.09
N ARG A 415 -17.72 16.21 11.10
CA ARG A 415 -16.92 15.70 12.22
C ARG A 415 -17.09 14.19 12.32
N SER A 416 -15.99 13.50 12.55
CA SER A 416 -16.03 12.08 12.84
C SER A 416 -16.66 11.81 14.22
N PRO A 417 -17.07 10.57 14.49
CA PRO A 417 -17.27 10.12 15.86
C PRO A 417 -16.01 10.31 16.73
N ARG A 418 -16.19 10.31 18.05
CA ARG A 418 -15.08 10.30 19.00
C ARG A 418 -14.40 8.93 19.00
N PHE A 419 -13.09 8.92 18.85
CA PHE A 419 -12.23 7.74 18.94
C PHE A 419 -11.29 7.86 20.13
N TYR A 420 -10.68 6.73 20.52
CA TYR A 420 -9.68 6.68 21.59
C TYR A 420 -8.34 6.15 21.08
N SER A 421 -7.24 6.73 21.56
CA SER A 421 -5.89 6.23 21.27
C SER A 421 -5.62 4.97 22.08
N SER A 422 -4.55 4.24 21.76
CA SER A 422 -4.08 3.11 22.57
C SER A 422 -3.71 3.50 24.00
N GLU A 423 -3.31 4.77 24.22
CA GLU A 423 -3.05 5.32 25.56
C GLU A 423 -4.33 5.79 26.27
N GLY A 424 -5.46 5.95 25.56
CA GLY A 424 -6.74 6.38 26.13
C GLY A 424 -7.15 7.83 25.85
N TYR A 425 -6.36 8.61 25.10
CA TYR A 425 -6.73 9.98 24.71
C TYR A 425 -7.93 9.98 23.75
N GLY A 426 -8.96 10.75 24.07
CA GLY A 426 -10.09 11.00 23.18
C GLY A 426 -9.71 11.95 22.04
N TYR A 427 -10.10 11.63 20.80
CA TYR A 427 -9.86 12.48 19.63
C TYR A 427 -10.92 12.33 18.55
N GLY A 428 -10.93 13.27 17.61
CA GLY A 428 -11.76 13.25 16.41
C GLY A 428 -11.04 13.84 15.19
N ILE A 429 -11.66 13.66 14.02
CA ILE A 429 -11.22 14.21 12.74
C ILE A 429 -12.29 15.19 12.25
N THR A 430 -11.86 16.37 11.84
CA THR A 430 -12.71 17.39 11.22
C THR A 430 -12.40 17.47 9.72
N LEU A 431 -13.41 17.30 8.87
CA LEU A 431 -13.31 17.43 7.42
C LEU A 431 -14.08 18.67 6.97
N TYR A 432 -13.43 19.51 6.16
CA TYR A 432 -14.08 20.58 5.41
C TYR A 432 -14.03 20.21 3.92
N PRO A 433 -15.15 19.76 3.34
CA PRO A 433 -15.16 19.27 1.96
C PRO A 433 -14.63 20.30 0.95
N ARG A 434 -14.95 21.59 1.13
CA ARG A 434 -14.52 22.72 0.27
C ARG A 434 -13.57 23.70 0.97
N GLY A 435 -12.82 23.22 1.95
CA GLY A 435 -11.95 24.06 2.77
C GLY A 435 -12.72 25.02 3.69
N THR A 436 -11.98 25.89 4.37
CA THR A 436 -12.56 26.93 5.25
C THR A 436 -13.07 28.12 4.44
N SER A 437 -13.93 28.95 5.02
CA SER A 437 -14.53 30.11 4.33
C SER A 437 -13.49 31.11 3.79
N ASN A 438 -12.30 31.17 4.39
CA ASN A 438 -11.21 32.07 3.99
C ASN A 438 -10.02 31.32 3.37
N SER A 439 -10.21 30.10 2.88
CA SER A 439 -9.13 29.28 2.33
C SER A 439 -8.71 29.76 0.95
N TYR A 440 -7.40 29.97 0.74
CA TYR A 440 -6.80 30.13 -0.59
C TYR A 440 -6.79 28.82 -1.40
N PHE A 441 -7.13 27.69 -0.77
CA PHE A 441 -7.19 26.36 -1.37
C PHE A 441 -8.66 25.93 -1.54
N SER A 442 -9.42 26.63 -2.38
CA SER A 442 -10.86 26.35 -2.60
C SER A 442 -11.13 24.97 -3.21
N ASP A 443 -10.17 24.46 -3.98
CA ASP A 443 -10.27 23.18 -4.71
C ASP A 443 -9.69 22.01 -3.92
N TYR A 444 -9.54 22.17 -2.60
CA TYR A 444 -9.00 21.16 -1.70
C TYR A 444 -9.97 20.87 -0.56
N ALA A 445 -9.98 19.62 -0.13
CA ALA A 445 -10.53 19.25 1.16
C ALA A 445 -9.49 19.54 2.25
N ARG A 446 -9.93 20.21 3.33
CA ARG A 446 -9.13 20.38 4.56
C ARG A 446 -9.47 19.26 5.52
N ILE A 447 -8.45 18.63 6.10
CA ILE A 447 -8.61 17.65 7.17
C ILE A 447 -7.82 18.11 8.38
N SER A 448 -8.48 18.10 9.53
CA SER A 448 -7.91 18.47 10.83
C SER A 448 -8.15 17.39 11.88
N PHE A 449 -7.36 17.44 12.93
CA PHE A 449 -7.41 16.62 14.12
C PHE A 449 -7.72 17.51 15.32
N HIS A 450 -8.49 16.99 16.27
CA HIS A 450 -8.71 17.62 17.56
C HIS A 450 -8.75 16.56 18.65
N LEU A 451 -8.36 16.95 19.86
CA LEU A 451 -8.57 16.17 21.08
C LEU A 451 -9.97 16.43 21.61
N CYS A 452 -10.56 15.40 22.21
CA CYS A 452 -11.89 15.43 22.83
C CYS A 452 -11.76 15.07 24.30
N SER A 453 -12.51 15.75 25.16
CA SER A 453 -12.57 15.34 26.55
C SER A 453 -13.19 13.94 26.67
N GLY A 454 -12.61 13.10 27.50
CA GLY A 454 -12.99 11.71 27.69
C GLY A 454 -12.95 11.28 29.16
N GLU A 455 -13.46 10.08 29.41
CA GLU A 455 -13.51 9.49 30.76
C GLU A 455 -12.11 9.20 31.35
N ASN A 456 -11.10 9.08 30.49
CA ASN A 456 -9.72 8.77 30.88
C ASN A 456 -8.91 10.03 31.25
N ASP A 457 -9.41 11.24 30.98
CA ASP A 457 -8.55 12.43 30.96
C ASP A 457 -7.90 12.75 32.32
N ASP A 458 -8.50 12.34 33.43
CA ASP A 458 -7.98 12.57 34.79
C ASP A 458 -6.78 11.69 35.15
N VAL A 459 -6.59 10.56 34.45
CA VAL A 459 -5.43 9.66 34.64
C VAL A 459 -4.35 9.83 33.57
N LEU A 460 -4.62 10.61 32.52
CA LEU A 460 -3.70 10.85 31.42
C LEU A 460 -2.74 12.00 31.73
N GLN A 461 -1.57 11.94 31.09
CA GLN A 461 -0.60 13.03 31.16
C GLN A 461 -1.01 14.18 30.24
N TRP A 462 -0.93 15.41 30.74
CA TRP A 462 -1.19 16.63 29.97
C TRP A 462 -0.04 17.63 30.13
N PRO A 463 0.33 18.38 29.07
CA PRO A 463 -0.17 18.26 27.70
C PRO A 463 0.20 16.91 27.04
N ALA A 464 -0.59 16.48 26.06
CA ALA A 464 -0.37 15.24 25.33
C ALA A 464 0.82 15.38 24.36
N GLU A 465 2.06 15.38 24.85
CA GLU A 465 3.29 15.67 24.07
C GLU A 465 3.92 14.43 23.41
N ASN A 466 4.60 14.56 22.28
CA ASN A 466 5.31 13.47 21.59
C ASN A 466 4.40 12.33 21.08
N ARG A 467 3.11 12.60 20.88
CA ARG A 467 2.15 11.66 20.30
C ARG A 467 2.04 11.94 18.82
N ARG A 468 2.39 10.96 17.99
CA ARG A 468 2.31 11.08 16.53
C ARG A 468 0.97 10.55 16.02
N ALA A 469 0.31 11.36 15.21
CA ALA A 469 -0.94 11.01 14.52
C ALA A 469 -0.73 11.01 13.01
N ILE A 470 -1.12 9.92 12.35
CA ILE A 470 -1.09 9.79 10.89
C ILE A 470 -2.53 9.71 10.40
N ILE A 471 -2.94 10.67 9.58
CA ILE A 471 -4.24 10.69 8.92
C ILE A 471 -4.05 10.28 7.47
N THR A 472 -4.89 9.37 6.98
CA THR A 472 -4.80 8.84 5.62
C THR A 472 -6.17 8.83 4.96
N VAL A 473 -6.28 9.44 3.79
CA VAL A 473 -7.41 9.23 2.86
C VAL A 473 -7.03 8.04 1.98
N LEU A 474 -7.82 6.96 2.06
CA LEU A 474 -7.50 5.67 1.44
C LEU A 474 -7.76 5.71 -0.07
N ASP A 475 -6.77 5.34 -0.88
CA ASP A 475 -6.98 4.84 -2.23
C ASP A 475 -7.48 3.39 -2.14
N GLN A 476 -8.73 3.14 -2.54
CA GLN A 476 -9.43 1.86 -2.34
C GLN A 476 -9.13 0.83 -3.43
N HIS A 477 -7.93 0.89 -4.02
CA HIS A 477 -7.46 -0.10 -4.96
C HIS A 477 -7.41 -1.50 -4.29
N PRO A 478 -7.88 -2.57 -4.98
CA PRO A 478 -7.93 -3.93 -4.43
C PRO A 478 -6.54 -4.44 -4.00
N ASP A 479 -5.51 -4.19 -4.81
CA ASP A 479 -4.11 -4.48 -4.46
C ASP A 479 -3.49 -3.37 -3.62
N ILE A 480 -3.13 -3.70 -2.38
CA ILE A 480 -2.51 -2.78 -1.42
C ILE A 480 -1.19 -2.20 -1.93
N ARG A 481 -0.43 -2.93 -2.77
CA ARG A 481 0.83 -2.45 -3.32
C ARG A 481 0.64 -1.34 -4.36
N LYS A 482 -0.53 -1.30 -4.99
CA LYS A 482 -0.89 -0.28 -5.99
C LYS A 482 -1.66 0.91 -5.40
N ARG A 483 -1.95 0.89 -4.09
CA ARG A 483 -2.60 2.02 -3.41
C ARG A 483 -1.64 3.20 -3.33
N MET A 484 -2.13 4.36 -3.76
CA MET A 484 -1.45 5.66 -3.64
C MET A 484 -2.22 6.57 -2.69
N SER A 485 -2.43 6.12 -1.45
CA SER A 485 -3.22 6.84 -0.45
C SER A 485 -2.57 8.17 -0.05
N SER A 486 -3.39 9.21 0.15
CA SER A 486 -2.92 10.51 0.65
C SER A 486 -2.77 10.47 2.16
N SER A 487 -1.54 10.60 2.65
CA SER A 487 -1.20 10.54 4.07
C SER A 487 -0.47 11.79 4.52
N ARG A 488 -0.80 12.25 5.73
CA ARG A 488 -0.09 13.33 6.43
C ARG A 488 0.03 12.97 7.90
N SER A 489 1.15 13.34 8.52
CA SER A 489 1.37 13.11 9.94
C SER A 489 1.92 14.35 10.64
N PHE A 490 1.67 14.38 11.94
CA PHE A 490 2.26 15.35 12.86
C PHE A 490 2.52 14.69 14.20
N THR A 491 3.39 15.33 14.98
CA THR A 491 3.66 14.94 16.36
C THR A 491 3.27 16.11 17.24
N THR A 492 2.50 15.84 18.29
CA THR A 492 2.13 16.85 19.28
C THR A 492 3.36 17.35 20.02
N ASP A 493 3.42 18.64 20.30
CA ASP A 493 4.60 19.31 20.85
C ASP A 493 4.23 20.43 21.83
N LYS A 494 5.16 20.79 22.71
CA LYS A 494 4.93 21.88 23.65
C LYS A 494 5.12 23.24 22.96
N ASN A 495 4.07 24.04 22.88
CA ASN A 495 4.21 25.46 22.51
C ASN A 495 5.07 26.19 23.55
N LYS A 496 6.06 26.95 23.09
CA LYS A 496 7.01 27.64 23.98
C LYS A 496 6.43 28.88 24.70
N ASN A 497 5.30 29.43 24.24
CA ASN A 497 4.85 30.76 24.67
C ASN A 497 3.38 30.91 25.15
N ASP A 498 2.56 29.86 25.20
CA ASP A 498 1.25 29.90 25.88
C ASP A 498 0.67 28.48 25.97
N THR A 499 -0.35 28.30 26.81
CA THR A 499 -1.20 27.10 26.96
C THR A 499 -1.14 26.17 25.74
N SER A 500 -0.59 24.97 25.93
CA SER A 500 -0.38 24.03 24.83
C SER A 500 -1.73 23.70 24.20
N MET A 501 -1.84 23.77 22.87
CA MET A 501 -3.08 23.36 22.18
C MET A 501 -3.41 21.87 22.39
N TRP A 502 -2.43 21.11 22.89
CA TRP A 502 -2.51 19.70 23.26
C TRP A 502 -2.74 19.50 24.76
N ASP A 503 -3.05 20.55 25.51
CA ASP A 503 -3.49 20.44 26.90
C ASP A 503 -4.92 19.87 26.99
N LYS A 504 -5.34 19.58 28.22
CA LYS A 504 -6.60 18.88 28.49
C LYS A 504 -7.79 19.62 27.85
N PRO A 505 -8.60 18.97 27.00
CA PRO A 505 -9.71 19.65 26.30
C PRO A 505 -10.75 20.28 27.23
N SER A 506 -10.91 19.79 28.47
CA SER A 506 -11.79 20.45 29.45
C SER A 506 -11.27 21.81 29.94
N VAL A 507 -9.99 22.12 29.73
CA VAL A 507 -9.33 23.36 30.14
C VAL A 507 -9.20 24.32 28.96
N VAL A 508 -8.71 23.82 27.82
CA VAL A 508 -8.39 24.65 26.63
C VAL A 508 -9.41 24.53 25.50
N GLY A 509 -10.35 23.59 25.60
CA GLY A 509 -11.31 23.28 24.55
C GLY A 509 -12.64 24.03 24.68
N THR A 510 -13.51 23.80 23.70
CA THR A 510 -14.87 24.34 23.64
C THR A 510 -15.88 23.21 23.69
N PHE A 511 -16.95 23.38 24.46
CA PHE A 511 -17.99 22.37 24.56
C PHE A 511 -18.71 22.16 23.22
N ASP A 512 -18.83 20.90 22.80
CA ASP A 512 -19.60 20.51 21.63
C ASP A 512 -20.71 19.54 22.03
N ALA A 513 -21.95 20.00 21.87
CA ALA A 513 -23.15 19.23 22.18
C ALA A 513 -23.27 17.94 21.36
N SER A 514 -22.71 17.87 20.14
CA SER A 514 -22.82 16.70 19.27
C SER A 514 -22.06 15.47 19.78
N CYS A 515 -20.97 15.68 20.52
CA CYS A 515 -20.22 14.61 21.18
C CYS A 515 -20.40 14.60 22.70
N ASN A 516 -21.16 15.56 23.25
CA ASN A 516 -21.23 15.85 24.68
C ASN A 516 -19.82 15.92 25.31
N CYS A 517 -18.91 16.65 24.67
CA CYS A 517 -17.49 16.67 25.01
C CYS A 517 -16.87 18.05 24.71
N ASN A 518 -15.83 18.45 25.46
CA ASN A 518 -15.03 19.61 25.11
C ASN A 518 -14.01 19.23 24.03
N ARG A 519 -13.90 20.04 22.98
CA ARG A 519 -12.98 19.81 21.86
C ARG A 519 -11.89 20.86 21.82
N SER A 520 -10.65 20.43 21.63
CA SER A 520 -9.52 21.34 21.41
C SER A 520 -9.67 22.08 20.06
N LEU A 521 -8.79 23.05 19.83
CA LEU A 521 -8.65 23.67 18.50
C LEU A 521 -8.29 22.61 17.44
N ASP A 522 -8.80 22.81 16.23
CA ASP A 522 -8.52 21.95 15.08
C ASP A 522 -7.10 22.22 14.52
N TRP A 523 -6.25 21.20 14.55
CA TRP A 523 -4.92 21.23 13.93
C TRP A 523 -4.95 20.45 12.61
N GLY A 524 -4.52 21.01 11.49
CA GLY A 524 -4.63 20.30 10.21
C GLY A 524 -4.19 21.06 8.97
N TRP A 525 -4.36 20.41 7.83
CA TRP A 525 -3.84 20.87 6.53
C TRP A 525 -4.96 21.34 5.62
N SER A 526 -4.86 22.58 5.14
CA SER A 526 -5.86 23.17 4.24
C SER A 526 -5.82 22.60 2.81
N ASN A 527 -4.70 22.00 2.42
CA ASN A 527 -4.45 21.41 1.11
C ASN A 527 -4.21 19.89 1.23
N PHE A 528 -5.04 19.18 2.02
CA PHE A 528 -4.80 17.76 2.32
C PHE A 528 -4.92 16.88 1.06
N ILE A 529 -6.01 17.04 0.31
CA ILE A 529 -6.24 16.36 -0.96
C ILE A 529 -7.08 17.26 -1.86
N SER A 530 -6.69 17.39 -3.13
CA SER A 530 -7.46 18.19 -4.08
C SER A 530 -8.75 17.47 -4.48
N HIS A 531 -9.79 18.23 -4.81
CA HIS A 531 -11.04 17.68 -5.34
C HIS A 531 -10.81 16.91 -6.65
N LYS A 532 -9.80 17.32 -7.41
CA LYS A 532 -9.38 16.60 -8.61
C LYS A 532 -8.80 15.23 -8.26
N GLN A 533 -7.86 15.16 -7.32
CA GLN A 533 -7.29 13.89 -6.85
C GLN A 533 -8.36 12.98 -6.26
N LEU A 534 -9.33 13.49 -5.51
CA LEU A 534 -10.46 12.68 -4.99
C LEU A 534 -11.26 11.99 -6.11
N ARG A 535 -11.41 12.65 -7.26
CA ARG A 535 -12.08 12.08 -8.44
C ARG A 535 -11.17 11.19 -9.29
N GLN A 536 -9.87 11.21 -9.03
CA GLN A 536 -8.88 10.35 -9.67
C GLN A 536 -8.70 9.08 -8.84
N ARG A 537 -8.29 7.98 -9.48
CA ARG A 537 -8.07 6.66 -8.83
C ARG A 537 -9.31 6.16 -8.07
N ASN A 538 -9.11 5.46 -6.95
CA ASN A 538 -10.18 4.85 -6.15
C ASN A 538 -10.35 5.52 -4.78
N PHE A 539 -10.12 6.83 -4.64
CA PHE A 539 -10.41 7.53 -3.39
C PHE A 539 -11.91 7.58 -3.09
N LEU A 540 -12.72 7.84 -4.13
CA LEU A 540 -14.19 7.76 -4.10
C LEU A 540 -14.63 6.50 -4.85
N LYS A 541 -14.80 5.41 -4.10
CA LYS A 541 -15.26 4.11 -4.62
C LYS A 541 -16.66 3.84 -4.05
N ASN A 542 -17.64 3.54 -4.89
CA ASN A 542 -19.06 3.51 -4.50
C ASN A 542 -19.57 4.83 -3.88
N ASP A 543 -18.98 5.97 -4.30
CA ASP A 543 -19.15 7.28 -3.67
C ASP A 543 -18.81 7.35 -2.16
N ASP A 544 -18.07 6.35 -1.68
CA ASP A 544 -17.58 6.27 -0.31
C ASP A 544 -16.19 6.88 -0.21
N LEU A 545 -16.00 7.79 0.75
CA LEU A 545 -14.70 8.29 1.18
C LEU A 545 -14.30 7.63 2.49
N ILE A 546 -13.09 7.09 2.55
CA ILE A 546 -12.57 6.40 3.74
C ILE A 546 -11.36 7.15 4.29
N ILE A 547 -11.45 7.57 5.54
CA ILE A 547 -10.37 8.25 6.28
C ILE A 547 -9.94 7.37 7.44
N PHE A 548 -8.64 7.10 7.53
CA PHE A 548 -8.02 6.36 8.62
C PHE A 548 -7.20 7.26 9.52
N ARG A 549 -7.15 6.89 10.80
CA ARG A 549 -6.09 7.29 11.71
C ARG A 549 -5.24 6.07 12.05
N ARG A 550 -3.93 6.18 11.91
CA ARG A 550 -2.97 5.17 12.42
C ARG A 550 -2.24 5.71 13.63
N SER A 551 -2.00 4.86 14.63
CA SER A 551 -1.02 5.12 15.67
C SER A 551 0.38 4.96 15.09
N ALA A 552 1.34 5.73 15.59
CA ALA A 552 2.74 5.55 15.21
C ALA A 552 3.31 4.22 15.76
N LEU A 553 4.28 3.66 15.04
CA LEU A 553 5.26 2.74 15.60
C LEU A 553 6.07 3.50 16.67
N ASN A 554 6.42 2.87 17.81
CA ASN A 554 7.15 3.52 18.90
C ASN A 554 8.36 4.33 18.36
N THR A 555 8.32 5.65 18.53
CA THR A 555 9.38 6.59 18.14
C THR A 555 10.30 6.93 19.32
N GLY A 556 10.49 5.98 20.25
CA GLY A 556 11.42 6.13 21.37
C GLY A 556 12.87 6.37 20.91
N PRO A 557 13.79 6.67 21.83
CA PRO A 557 15.22 6.69 21.53
C PRO A 557 15.61 5.43 20.75
N LEU A 558 16.53 5.53 19.78
CA LEU A 558 17.00 4.37 19.01
C LEU A 558 17.60 3.27 19.92
N GLU A 559 17.99 3.63 21.15
CA GLU A 559 18.43 2.71 22.21
C GLU A 559 17.31 1.87 22.83
N ASP A 560 16.04 2.26 22.68
CA ASP A 560 14.84 1.53 23.15
C ASP A 560 14.18 0.69 22.04
N TRP A 561 14.87 0.46 20.91
CA TRP A 561 14.36 -0.49 19.92
C TRP A 561 14.22 -1.87 20.54
N PRO A 562 13.01 -2.47 20.55
CA PRO A 562 12.84 -3.71 21.27
C PRO A 562 13.62 -4.83 20.57
N SER A 563 14.07 -5.79 21.36
CA SER A 563 14.86 -6.95 20.93
C SER A 563 14.25 -7.80 19.80
N TYR A 564 12.99 -7.53 19.38
CA TYR A 564 12.37 -8.13 18.20
C TYR A 564 13.03 -7.73 16.86
N MET A 565 13.88 -6.70 16.82
CA MET A 565 14.70 -6.41 15.63
C MET A 565 15.85 -7.39 15.43
N ARG A 566 16.20 -8.21 16.43
CA ARG A 566 17.06 -9.37 16.23
C ARG A 566 16.19 -10.57 15.91
N ASP A 567 15.75 -10.64 14.66
CA ASP A 567 15.22 -11.90 14.14
C ASP A 567 16.40 -12.89 14.05
N PRO A 568 16.40 -14.03 14.77
CA PRO A 568 17.42 -15.06 14.59
C PRO A 568 17.45 -15.61 13.15
N CYS A 569 16.38 -15.38 12.37
CA CYS A 569 16.33 -15.62 10.94
C CYS A 569 16.95 -14.51 10.08
N ASP A 570 17.65 -13.54 10.68
CA ASP A 570 18.38 -12.51 9.96
C ASP A 570 19.86 -12.43 10.38
N PRO A 571 20.83 -12.84 9.53
CA PRO A 571 20.61 -13.43 8.20
C PRO A 571 20.00 -14.83 8.29
N ASN A 572 19.15 -15.18 7.31
CA ASN A 572 18.51 -16.49 7.24
C ASN A 572 19.58 -17.60 7.25
N PRO A 573 19.67 -18.43 8.31
CA PRO A 573 20.70 -19.46 8.40
C PRO A 573 20.38 -20.71 7.58
N CYS A 574 19.26 -20.72 6.84
CA CYS A 574 18.77 -21.89 6.13
C CYS A 574 19.34 -22.01 4.72
N GLN A 575 19.90 -23.18 4.42
CA GLN A 575 20.42 -23.51 3.10
C GLN A 575 19.28 -23.75 2.09
N ASN A 576 19.55 -23.53 0.80
CA ASN A 576 18.65 -23.81 -0.33
C ASN A 576 17.30 -23.06 -0.31
N ASP A 577 17.33 -21.75 -0.01
CA ASP A 577 16.11 -20.92 0.10
C ASP A 577 15.09 -21.44 1.12
N GLY A 578 15.56 -22.21 2.12
CA GLY A 578 14.73 -22.69 3.22
C GLY A 578 14.10 -21.53 3.97
N VAL A 579 12.82 -21.65 4.33
CA VAL A 579 12.13 -20.65 5.14
C VAL A 579 12.64 -20.78 6.56
N CYS A 580 13.35 -19.76 7.05
CA CYS A 580 13.62 -19.64 8.48
C CYS A 580 12.37 -19.15 9.18
N VAL A 581 12.00 -19.86 10.25
CA VAL A 581 10.97 -19.44 11.19
C VAL A 581 11.62 -19.28 12.56
N ASN A 582 11.33 -18.16 13.23
CA ASN A 582 11.75 -17.95 14.60
C ASN A 582 10.85 -18.79 15.52
N VAL A 583 11.41 -19.85 16.10
CA VAL A 583 10.72 -20.70 17.07
C VAL A 583 11.32 -20.44 18.44
N LYS A 584 10.59 -19.71 19.29
CA LYS A 584 11.00 -19.40 20.68
C LYS A 584 12.39 -18.73 20.78
N GLY A 585 12.68 -17.79 19.89
CA GLY A 585 13.94 -17.03 19.89
C GLY A 585 15.12 -17.74 19.22
N LYS A 586 14.89 -18.84 18.49
CA LYS A 586 15.91 -19.56 17.72
C LYS A 586 15.47 -19.73 16.26
N ALA A 587 16.42 -19.65 15.35
CA ALA A 587 16.21 -19.93 13.94
C ALA A 587 15.93 -21.42 13.71
N SER A 588 14.90 -21.72 12.93
CA SER A 588 14.56 -23.08 12.51
C SER A 588 14.29 -23.11 11.01
N CYS A 589 14.98 -24.02 10.31
CA CYS A 589 14.96 -24.10 8.86
C CYS A 589 13.96 -25.12 8.34
N ARG A 590 13.13 -24.71 7.38
CA ARG A 590 12.15 -25.58 6.72
C ARG A 590 12.31 -25.54 5.20
N TYR A 591 12.27 -26.70 4.57
CA TYR A 591 12.38 -26.84 3.12
C TYR A 591 11.12 -26.33 2.41
N HIS A 592 11.28 -25.70 1.25
CA HIS A 592 10.19 -25.14 0.45
C HIS A 592 10.37 -25.55 -1.02
N GLY A 593 9.44 -26.34 -1.57
CA GLY A 593 9.27 -26.48 -3.03
C GLY A 593 8.58 -25.22 -3.59
N PRO A 594 8.92 -24.74 -4.80
CA PRO A 594 8.55 -23.41 -5.28
C PRO A 594 7.03 -23.17 -5.24
N LEU A 595 6.60 -22.15 -4.49
CA LEU A 595 5.22 -21.64 -4.45
C LEU A 595 5.16 -20.36 -5.26
N PHE A 596 4.42 -20.44 -6.37
CA PHE A 596 3.98 -19.31 -7.17
C PHE A 596 2.84 -18.58 -6.44
N CYS A 597 3.03 -17.30 -6.16
CA CYS A 597 1.93 -16.36 -5.92
C CYS A 597 1.88 -15.37 -7.09
N GLN A 598 1.43 -15.83 -8.26
CA GLN A 598 0.96 -15.00 -9.38
C GLN A 598 0.36 -15.90 -10.48
N PRO A 599 -0.69 -15.44 -11.19
CA PRO A 599 -0.81 -15.68 -12.61
C PRO A 599 -0.35 -14.41 -13.34
N LEU A 600 0.93 -14.34 -13.68
CA LEU A 600 1.39 -13.54 -14.82
C LEU A 600 2.21 -14.47 -15.70
N LEU A 601 1.48 -15.33 -16.42
CA LEU A 601 2.01 -16.10 -17.53
C LEU A 601 0.97 -16.12 -18.65
N SER A 602 0.76 -14.95 -19.24
CA SER A 602 0.14 -14.83 -20.57
C SER A 602 1.00 -14.03 -21.55
N HIS A 603 2.26 -13.70 -21.21
CA HIS A 603 3.21 -13.00 -22.09
C HIS A 603 4.59 -13.67 -22.16
N ALA A 604 4.65 -15.00 -22.08
CA ALA A 604 5.91 -15.76 -22.24
C ALA A 604 5.76 -17.01 -23.13
N LEU A 605 4.81 -16.99 -24.08
CA LEU A 605 4.70 -18.01 -25.14
C LEU A 605 4.54 -17.38 -26.54
N ALA A 606 5.16 -16.21 -26.76
CA ALA A 606 5.24 -15.60 -28.09
C ALA A 606 6.67 -15.45 -28.63
N ASP A 607 7.70 -15.89 -27.90
CA ASP A 607 9.10 -15.67 -28.31
C ASP A 607 9.99 -16.94 -28.27
N ALA A 608 9.37 -18.12 -28.27
CA ALA A 608 10.07 -19.41 -28.41
C ALA A 608 9.58 -20.21 -29.63
N SER A 609 9.09 -19.51 -30.67
CA SER A 609 8.78 -20.09 -31.97
C SER A 609 9.60 -19.42 -33.06
N ASN A 610 10.92 -19.45 -32.94
CA ASN A 610 11.82 -19.50 -34.08
C ASN A 610 13.24 -19.75 -33.57
N LYS A 611 13.90 -20.75 -34.16
CA LYS A 611 15.24 -21.30 -33.84
C LYS A 611 15.21 -22.37 -32.75
N HIS A 612 15.04 -23.62 -33.15
CA HIS A 612 15.96 -24.75 -32.87
C HIS A 612 15.42 -25.99 -33.59
N SER A 613 16.32 -26.70 -34.28
CA SER A 613 16.00 -27.81 -35.18
C SER A 613 15.57 -29.08 -34.42
N ALA A 614 14.83 -29.96 -35.11
CA ALA A 614 14.22 -31.18 -34.56
C ALA A 614 15.20 -32.27 -34.07
N GLN A 615 16.51 -32.00 -33.98
CA GLN A 615 17.52 -32.97 -33.53
C GLN A 615 18.11 -32.72 -32.13
N GLU A 616 17.78 -31.60 -31.45
CA GLU A 616 18.22 -31.36 -30.05
C GLU A 616 17.20 -31.80 -28.98
N LYS A 617 15.99 -32.23 -29.37
CA LYS A 617 14.94 -32.65 -28.43
C LYS A 617 15.08 -34.08 -27.90
N ILE A 618 16.07 -34.85 -28.34
CA ILE A 618 16.26 -36.27 -27.94
C ILE A 618 17.40 -36.44 -26.90
N ARG A 619 18.20 -35.41 -26.61
CA ARG A 619 19.31 -35.51 -25.62
C ARG A 619 19.00 -34.95 -24.22
N LEU A 620 17.82 -34.37 -24.00
CA LEU A 620 17.42 -33.79 -22.71
C LEU A 620 16.48 -34.69 -21.88
N SER A 621 16.07 -35.85 -22.41
CA SER A 621 15.20 -36.81 -21.71
C SER A 621 15.93 -37.89 -20.91
N ASP A 622 17.26 -37.99 -21.01
CA ASP A 622 18.06 -39.03 -20.33
C ASP A 622 18.78 -38.55 -19.05
N HIS A 623 18.68 -37.27 -18.67
CA HIS A 623 19.38 -36.73 -17.50
C HIS A 623 18.51 -36.53 -16.24
N ILE A 624 17.21 -36.85 -16.30
CA ILE A 624 16.26 -36.73 -15.17
C ILE A 624 15.66 -38.11 -14.83
N VAL A 625 16.47 -39.17 -14.78
CA VAL A 625 16.09 -40.46 -14.18
C VAL A 625 17.30 -41.10 -13.48
N ARG A 626 17.96 -40.37 -12.58
CA ARG A 626 18.84 -40.96 -11.55
C ARG A 626 18.87 -40.06 -10.32
N HIS A 627 17.85 -40.16 -9.48
CA HIS A 627 17.90 -40.04 -8.02
C HIS A 627 16.47 -40.23 -7.50
N SER A 628 16.04 -41.50 -7.42
CA SER A 628 14.86 -41.88 -6.66
C SER A 628 15.32 -42.26 -5.26
N ASP A 629 14.73 -41.69 -4.22
CA ASP A 629 14.51 -42.43 -2.98
C ASP A 629 13.01 -42.64 -2.78
N ARG A 630 12.72 -43.88 -2.42
CA ARG A 630 11.47 -44.64 -2.57
C ARG A 630 10.47 -44.34 -1.47
N ASN A 631 9.24 -43.97 -1.85
CA ASN A 631 7.96 -44.53 -1.38
C ASN A 631 6.84 -43.54 -1.65
N THR A 632 6.09 -43.74 -2.73
CA THR A 632 4.61 -43.61 -2.81
C THR A 632 4.19 -44.15 -4.17
N VAL A 633 3.42 -45.23 -4.16
CA VAL A 633 2.79 -45.82 -5.35
C VAL A 633 1.62 -44.91 -5.75
N LEU A 634 1.65 -44.34 -6.95
CA LEU A 634 0.49 -43.69 -7.57
C LEU A 634 0.12 -44.46 -8.83
N LEU A 635 -0.99 -45.20 -8.74
CA LEU A 635 -1.72 -45.77 -9.85
C LEU A 635 -2.40 -44.63 -10.63
N CYS A 636 -2.04 -44.44 -11.89
CA CYS A 636 -2.90 -43.76 -12.86
C CYS A 636 -3.10 -44.71 -14.05
N SER A 637 -4.36 -45.15 -14.20
CA SER A 637 -4.89 -45.88 -15.33
C SER A 637 -4.90 -45.01 -16.59
N ALA A 638 -4.45 -45.61 -17.70
CA ALA A 638 -4.47 -45.03 -19.02
C ALA A 638 -5.88 -45.11 -19.64
N PHE A 639 -6.31 -44.02 -20.29
CA PHE A 639 -7.30 -44.10 -21.37
C PHE A 639 -6.69 -43.48 -22.62
N GLY A 640 -6.65 -44.31 -23.67
CA GLY A 640 -5.96 -44.06 -24.92
C GLY A 640 -6.74 -43.20 -25.91
N ASN A 641 -5.97 -42.54 -26.77
CA ASN A 641 -6.43 -41.88 -27.97
C ASN A 641 -6.96 -42.89 -28.99
N SER A 642 -8.09 -42.58 -29.64
CA SER A 642 -8.38 -43.08 -30.99
C SER A 642 -8.69 -41.89 -31.90
N LEU A 643 -7.77 -41.67 -32.86
CA LEU A 643 -7.95 -40.85 -34.03
C LEU A 643 -8.78 -41.61 -35.07
N THR A 644 -9.79 -40.97 -35.65
CA THR A 644 -10.36 -41.36 -36.95
C THR A 644 -10.66 -40.11 -37.77
N SER A 645 -10.34 -40.22 -39.06
CA SER A 645 -10.20 -39.16 -40.05
C SER A 645 -11.40 -39.04 -41.02
N SER A 646 -11.71 -37.79 -41.41
CA SER A 646 -12.22 -37.31 -42.72
C SER A 646 -13.72 -37.47 -43.07
N PRO A 647 -14.30 -36.71 -44.06
CA PRO A 647 -13.83 -35.47 -44.74
C PRO A 647 -14.90 -34.34 -44.95
N GLN A 648 -14.38 -33.14 -45.29
CA GLN A 648 -14.91 -32.04 -46.13
C GLN A 648 -16.40 -31.58 -46.07
N GLY A 649 -16.59 -30.28 -45.81
CA GLY A 649 -17.82 -29.54 -46.12
C GLY A 649 -17.69 -28.02 -45.96
N SER A 650 -17.68 -27.33 -47.10
CA SER A 650 -18.10 -25.94 -47.41
C SER A 650 -17.82 -24.78 -46.42
N ALA A 651 -17.13 -23.77 -46.97
CA ALA A 651 -16.97 -22.44 -46.41
C ALA A 651 -18.30 -21.67 -46.36
N GLU A 652 -18.67 -21.19 -45.17
CA GLU A 652 -19.59 -20.08 -44.98
C GLU A 652 -18.94 -19.03 -44.08
N THR A 653 -18.94 -17.81 -44.59
CA THR A 653 -18.45 -16.58 -43.95
C THR A 653 -19.29 -16.23 -42.72
N ALA A 654 -18.69 -16.30 -41.52
CA ALA A 654 -19.25 -15.74 -40.30
C ALA A 654 -18.76 -14.29 -40.10
N PRO A 655 -19.62 -13.36 -39.64
CA PRO A 655 -19.24 -11.97 -39.40
C PRO A 655 -18.32 -11.85 -38.18
N SER A 656 -17.40 -10.89 -38.25
CA SER A 656 -16.45 -10.56 -37.19
C SER A 656 -17.17 -10.24 -35.88
N VAL A 657 -17.13 -11.17 -34.93
CA VAL A 657 -17.45 -10.88 -33.53
C VAL A 657 -16.33 -9.99 -32.99
N GLY A 658 -16.64 -8.73 -32.77
CA GLY A 658 -15.72 -7.77 -32.17
C GLY A 658 -15.21 -8.31 -30.83
N ALA A 659 -13.88 -8.32 -30.68
CA ALA A 659 -13.23 -8.62 -29.41
C ALA A 659 -13.79 -7.70 -28.30
N PRO A 660 -14.20 -8.23 -27.14
CA PRO A 660 -14.60 -7.38 -26.03
C PRO A 660 -13.40 -6.53 -25.60
N ARG A 661 -13.62 -5.21 -25.55
CA ARG A 661 -12.65 -4.25 -25.01
C ARG A 661 -12.25 -4.73 -23.61
N GLY A 662 -10.98 -5.07 -23.44
CA GLY A 662 -10.45 -5.49 -22.13
C GLY A 662 -10.68 -4.40 -21.10
N CYS A 663 -11.45 -4.70 -20.06
CA CYS A 663 -11.53 -3.86 -18.87
C CYS A 663 -10.15 -3.85 -18.20
N GLN A 664 -9.41 -2.76 -18.33
CA GLN A 664 -8.29 -2.47 -17.44
C GLN A 664 -8.83 -1.74 -16.22
N LEU A 665 -8.42 -2.20 -15.03
CA LEU A 665 -8.56 -1.45 -13.79
C LEU A 665 -7.91 -0.06 -13.99
N PRO A 666 -8.56 1.05 -13.59
CA PRO A 666 -7.97 2.38 -13.65
C PRO A 666 -6.78 2.53 -12.71
#